data_AF-A0A2V5WSF9-F1
#
_entry.id   AF-A0A2V5WSF9-F1
#
_cell.length_a   1.000
_cell.length_b   1.000
_cell.length_c   1.000
_cell.angle_alpha   90.00
_cell.angle_beta   90.00
_cell.angle_gamma   90.00
#
_symmetry.space_group_name_H-M   'P 1'
#
loop_
_entity.id
_entity.type
_entity.pdbx_description
1 polymer ?
#
loop_
_entity_poly.entity_id
_entity_poly.type
_entity_poly.pdbx_seq_one_letter_code
_entity_poly.pdbx_strand_id
1 'polypeptide(L)'
;GLLIDPLTGARYVNHATVTNFTDQDVINWNRDAGGLGNEIGNFRADSVPPFPDEPIPGIPGDEASFENIAAELISYLDLPAGLIRLGVNSDDNFRVASAVNPRDAGLQLGTFDLPGGRGSADTIFSVFVQTAGIYPVRLVWEQGQGGANLEFFSVDIATGQKILINDRNNPKAIKAYRVSTFVLPPLINQIRPLPGAINAFPQTDIFVELVDQTSPVNSTTVAMTFNGSAVTPQVAKSGSSTKISFDPPGLLPSGSTNDVTLTYSDNAGVSYTNTWQFVVQNYSTLPTLPPDRKLTSVDTTKPGFQLRLRLLPLGVARPGGNTVVTAILQLNDAFIDPTTGQPYPDQINRSAAGNEPGAVFNPDGTFTEPSIINFNEAAGGTDQGVFRSPTWPDEQSPGVPGLDSGQDYYVMLASTILELKAGVYRMGVNSDDGFVVTYDDPRDVFAIQLASAGDRGQTTSLFDFVVQEDGLYPFQLIWWESTGGSECEWFIVDATTGEQILINDLTHFFQASPVKAYRTAPPRPYVKSINPTQGAASVATNTAIAVTLVDGAAKVVTNSIQVLLNGAALTPAITQASDVTTISATPPGVLPFLSSNNVTLVFSDNGTPALTRTNQWSFTVESSLPKVLFVAANPAVLNPSDAAAKARLESVLGFEVVAVGDTASQTSDANRKALIVISSTVGSGNVNTKFRDVAVPILNWEAALEDDLLAAPLAGVTVANQTQIEIANATHPLAAGFPAGPLTILNPAQSVSYTDPNANAIIIARLADPTVGNSPVIFVFPKGTDMEPDPTTGAPFKAPEKRVGFFLNNDRELPILCPRNRSSTRR
;
A
#
# COMPACT_ATOMS: atom_id res chain seq x y z
N GLY A 1 -23.93 16.59 18.12
CA GLY A 1 -23.23 17.74 17.48
C GLY A 1 -23.00 17.45 16.00
N LEU A 2 -22.02 18.13 15.37
CA LEU A 2 -21.52 17.77 14.03
C LEU A 2 -20.31 16.82 14.08
N LEU A 3 -19.73 16.59 15.27
CA LEU A 3 -18.69 15.58 15.48
C LEU A 3 -19.26 14.18 15.23
N ILE A 4 -18.54 13.41 14.43
CA ILE A 4 -18.86 12.03 14.09
C ILE A 4 -18.01 11.13 14.97
N ASP A 5 -18.65 10.15 15.60
CA ASP A 5 -17.99 9.07 16.30
C ASP A 5 -17.30 8.19 15.24
N PRO A 6 -15.95 8.11 15.27
CA PRO A 6 -15.21 7.33 14.27
C PRO A 6 -15.40 5.82 14.42
N LEU A 7 -16.00 5.35 15.52
CA LEU A 7 -16.30 3.93 15.72
C LEU A 7 -17.69 3.54 15.20
N THR A 8 -18.68 4.43 15.36
CA THR A 8 -20.07 4.13 15.01
C THR A 8 -20.57 4.86 13.76
N GLY A 9 -19.81 5.83 13.24
CA GLY A 9 -20.22 6.68 12.12
C GLY A 9 -21.39 7.62 12.43
N ALA A 10 -21.98 7.51 13.62
CA ALA A 10 -23.06 8.35 14.08
C ALA A 10 -22.53 9.68 14.61
N ARG A 11 -23.38 10.70 14.61
CA ARG A 11 -23.05 11.94 15.32
C ARG A 11 -23.00 11.64 16.82
N TYR A 12 -21.99 12.16 17.52
CA TYR A 12 -22.00 12.14 18.99
C TYR A 12 -23.31 12.75 19.50
N VAL A 13 -23.95 12.01 20.42
CA VAL A 13 -25.16 12.42 21.12
C VAL A 13 -24.81 13.62 22.00
N ASN A 14 -25.73 14.59 22.08
CA ASN A 14 -25.59 15.70 23.01
C ASN A 14 -26.20 15.28 24.35
N HIS A 15 -25.35 15.18 25.38
CA HIS A 15 -25.72 14.77 26.73
C HIS A 15 -26.08 15.94 27.65
N ALA A 16 -25.99 17.19 27.17
CA ALA A 16 -26.46 18.34 27.95
C ALA A 16 -27.98 18.27 28.17
N THR A 17 -28.43 18.50 29.40
CA THR A 17 -29.87 18.43 29.76
C THR A 17 -30.69 19.58 29.18
N VAL A 18 -30.03 20.65 28.71
CA VAL A 18 -30.64 21.72 27.92
C VAL A 18 -29.84 21.97 26.64
N THR A 19 -30.55 22.09 25.53
CA THR A 19 -29.95 22.33 24.20
C THR A 19 -30.00 23.80 23.77
N ASN A 20 -30.92 24.58 24.36
CA ASN A 20 -31.00 26.02 24.23
C ASN A 20 -31.31 26.60 25.61
N PHE A 21 -30.51 27.58 26.04
CA PHE A 21 -30.69 28.29 27.31
C PHE A 21 -30.69 29.79 27.06
N THR A 22 -31.56 30.53 27.76
CA THR A 22 -31.53 32.00 27.75
C THR A 22 -30.95 32.47 29.06
N ASP A 23 -29.69 32.88 29.02
CA ASP A 23 -29.09 33.63 30.10
C ASP A 23 -29.64 35.07 30.07
N GLN A 24 -30.25 35.50 31.18
CA GLN A 24 -30.89 36.82 31.27
C GLN A 24 -29.95 37.87 31.86
N ASP A 25 -28.86 37.44 32.50
CA ASP A 25 -28.03 38.26 33.37
C ASP A 25 -26.62 38.39 32.78
N VAL A 26 -25.65 37.59 33.21
CA VAL A 26 -24.23 37.73 32.84
C VAL A 26 -23.61 36.35 32.62
N ILE A 27 -22.57 36.29 31.79
CA ILE A 27 -21.80 35.05 31.64
C ILE A 27 -20.72 35.02 32.71
N ASN A 28 -20.98 34.27 33.78
CA ASN A 28 -20.07 34.02 34.89
C ASN A 28 -20.20 32.56 35.35
N TRP A 29 -19.75 31.62 34.51
CA TRP A 29 -20.04 30.20 34.69
C TRP A 29 -18.85 29.42 35.26
N ASN A 30 -19.14 28.44 36.11
CA ASN A 30 -18.18 27.49 36.67
C ASN A 30 -18.84 26.12 36.91
N ARG A 31 -18.11 25.02 36.70
CA ARG A 31 -18.56 23.66 37.04
C ARG A 31 -18.85 23.46 38.53
N ASP A 32 -18.11 24.15 39.40
CA ASP A 32 -18.19 23.96 40.86
C ASP A 32 -19.16 24.94 41.56
N ALA A 33 -19.89 25.73 40.78
CA ALA A 33 -20.90 26.66 41.28
C ALA A 33 -22.06 25.95 41.99
N GLY A 34 -22.81 26.68 42.83
CA GLY A 34 -23.97 26.13 43.55
C GLY A 34 -23.64 25.32 44.81
N GLY A 35 -22.47 25.56 45.42
CA GLY A 35 -22.06 24.94 46.69
C GLY A 35 -21.25 23.65 46.54
N LEU A 36 -20.74 23.36 45.33
CA LEU A 36 -19.99 22.14 44.99
C LEU A 36 -18.46 22.32 45.09
N GLY A 37 -17.94 23.55 45.16
CA GLY A 37 -16.49 23.80 45.29
C GLY A 37 -16.09 25.27 45.34
N ASN A 38 -14.86 25.57 44.93
CA ASN A 38 -14.27 26.93 44.95
C ASN A 38 -14.68 27.72 43.69
N GLU A 39 -15.03 28.99 43.87
CA GLU A 39 -15.22 29.92 42.76
C GLU A 39 -13.88 30.24 42.06
N ILE A 40 -13.93 30.46 40.75
CA ILE A 40 -12.75 30.67 39.90
C ILE A 40 -12.94 31.94 39.04
N GLY A 41 -12.01 32.27 38.15
CA GLY A 41 -12.13 33.48 37.32
C GLY A 41 -11.91 34.80 38.08
N ASN A 42 -12.39 35.90 37.51
CA ASN A 42 -12.27 37.26 38.02
C ASN A 42 -13.46 37.71 38.87
N PHE A 43 -14.64 37.14 38.66
CA PHE A 43 -15.90 37.57 39.25
C PHE A 43 -16.42 36.50 40.18
N ARG A 44 -16.28 36.76 41.49
CA ARG A 44 -16.54 35.81 42.58
C ARG A 44 -17.43 36.43 43.66
N ALA A 45 -18.01 35.64 44.54
CA ALA A 45 -18.74 36.09 45.73
C ALA A 45 -17.89 36.97 46.66
N ASP A 46 -16.56 36.83 46.62
CA ASP A 46 -15.62 37.68 47.37
C ASP A 46 -15.03 38.84 46.53
N SER A 47 -15.40 38.96 45.27
CA SER A 47 -15.04 40.12 44.43
C SER A 47 -15.82 41.38 44.82
N VAL A 48 -15.39 42.54 44.32
CA VAL A 48 -15.99 43.84 44.65
C VAL A 48 -16.40 44.58 43.37
N PRO A 49 -17.71 44.71 43.08
CA PRO A 49 -18.86 44.15 43.81
C PRO A 49 -18.92 42.61 43.67
N PRO A 50 -19.61 41.90 44.59
CA PRO A 50 -19.66 40.44 44.59
C PRO A 50 -20.48 39.90 43.42
N PHE A 51 -19.94 38.89 42.75
CA PHE A 51 -20.54 38.15 41.63
C PHE A 51 -20.29 36.66 41.82
N PRO A 52 -21.14 35.93 42.56
CA PRO A 52 -20.98 34.48 42.70
C PRO A 52 -21.01 33.78 41.34
N ASP A 53 -20.25 32.69 41.20
CA ASP A 53 -20.28 31.87 39.98
C ASP A 53 -21.64 31.18 39.80
N GLU A 54 -22.08 31.06 38.56
CA GLU A 54 -23.28 30.33 38.17
C GLU A 54 -22.94 28.96 37.58
N PRO A 55 -23.82 27.94 37.75
CA PRO A 55 -23.62 26.65 37.11
C PRO A 55 -23.64 26.77 35.58
N ILE A 56 -22.77 26.00 34.91
CA ILE A 56 -22.78 25.91 33.45
C ILE A 56 -24.13 25.32 32.99
N PRO A 57 -24.90 26.00 32.11
CA PRO A 57 -26.23 25.54 31.72
C PRO A 57 -26.23 24.13 31.13
N GLY A 58 -27.01 23.23 31.73
CA GLY A 58 -27.22 21.87 31.23
C GLY A 58 -26.14 20.86 31.59
N ILE A 59 -25.07 21.29 32.25
CA ILE A 59 -23.95 20.48 32.72
C ILE A 59 -24.18 20.17 34.21
N PRO A 60 -23.95 18.92 34.69
CA PRO A 60 -23.15 17.86 34.08
C PRO A 60 -23.87 16.91 33.11
N GLY A 61 -25.01 17.33 32.54
CA GLY A 61 -25.72 16.50 31.57
C GLY A 61 -26.45 15.31 32.20
N ASP A 62 -26.96 14.41 31.35
CA ASP A 62 -27.66 13.20 31.76
C ASP A 62 -26.72 12.04 32.17
N GLU A 63 -25.45 12.13 31.81
CA GLU A 63 -24.40 11.19 32.22
C GLU A 63 -23.56 11.67 33.42
N ALA A 64 -23.90 12.83 34.01
CA ALA A 64 -23.17 13.43 35.13
C ALA A 64 -21.67 13.69 34.85
N SER A 65 -21.33 14.08 33.61
CA SER A 65 -19.99 14.49 33.17
C SER A 65 -19.80 16.01 33.12
N PHE A 66 -18.62 16.50 33.53
CA PHE A 66 -18.22 17.90 33.41
C PHE A 66 -17.13 18.13 32.35
N GLU A 67 -16.91 17.13 31.50
CA GLU A 67 -15.80 17.12 30.54
C GLU A 67 -16.33 17.15 29.10
N ASN A 68 -15.50 17.64 28.16
CA ASN A 68 -15.77 17.73 26.73
C ASN A 68 -17.01 18.60 26.42
N ILE A 69 -17.08 19.78 27.05
CA ILE A 69 -18.19 20.72 26.91
C ILE A 69 -17.93 21.65 25.72
N ALA A 70 -18.96 21.97 24.95
CA ALA A 70 -18.93 23.08 24.01
C ALA A 70 -20.18 23.95 24.17
N ALA A 71 -20.00 25.27 24.26
CA ALA A 71 -21.08 26.24 24.33
C ALA A 71 -20.97 27.28 23.22
N GLU A 72 -22.12 27.65 22.66
CA GLU A 72 -22.26 28.77 21.73
C GLU A 72 -23.14 29.85 22.37
N LEU A 73 -22.59 31.05 22.48
CA LEU A 73 -23.26 32.23 22.97
C LEU A 73 -23.46 33.20 21.82
N ILE A 74 -24.71 33.60 21.59
CA ILE A 74 -25.09 34.57 20.58
C ILE A 74 -25.71 35.78 21.28
N SER A 75 -25.17 36.96 21.02
CA SER A 75 -25.69 38.19 21.58
C SER A 75 -25.49 39.38 20.64
N TYR A 76 -26.12 40.49 20.97
CA TYR A 76 -26.00 41.76 20.26
C TYR A 76 -25.54 42.83 21.25
N LEU A 77 -24.30 43.31 21.11
CA LEU A 77 -23.69 44.23 22.06
C LEU A 77 -23.89 45.69 21.63
N ASP A 78 -24.33 46.54 22.55
CA ASP A 78 -24.42 47.99 22.38
C ASP A 78 -23.05 48.63 22.60
N LEU A 79 -22.31 48.82 21.51
CA LEU A 79 -20.92 49.29 21.55
C LEU A 79 -20.84 50.78 21.21
N PRO A 80 -20.17 51.60 22.04
CA PRO A 80 -19.90 52.99 21.70
C PRO A 80 -18.82 53.07 20.61
N ALA A 81 -18.74 54.22 19.92
CA ALA A 81 -17.66 54.48 18.97
C ALA A 81 -16.31 54.62 19.69
N GLY A 82 -15.25 54.13 19.08
CA GLY A 82 -13.87 54.21 19.57
C GLY A 82 -13.27 52.85 19.90
N LEU A 83 -12.17 52.89 20.66
CA LEU A 83 -11.48 51.69 21.11
C LEU A 83 -12.23 51.07 22.29
N ILE A 84 -12.62 49.80 22.16
CA ILE A 84 -13.24 49.00 23.22
C ILE A 84 -12.28 47.89 23.59
N ARG A 85 -12.14 47.61 24.88
CA ARG A 85 -11.36 46.48 25.38
C ARG A 85 -12.30 45.46 25.99
N LEU A 86 -12.21 44.23 25.49
CA LEU A 86 -12.99 43.08 25.89
C LEU A 86 -12.06 42.02 26.47
N GLY A 87 -12.63 41.12 27.26
CA GLY A 87 -11.91 40.00 27.84
C GLY A 87 -12.79 38.78 27.98
N VAL A 88 -12.18 37.61 27.77
CA VAL A 88 -12.77 36.33 28.12
C VAL A 88 -11.84 35.67 29.12
N ASN A 89 -12.38 35.30 30.28
CA ASN A 89 -11.71 34.36 31.17
C ASN A 89 -12.27 32.98 30.85
N SER A 90 -11.42 32.03 30.48
CA SER A 90 -11.87 30.67 30.18
C SER A 90 -10.86 29.65 30.67
N ASP A 91 -11.38 28.54 31.17
CA ASP A 91 -10.72 27.24 31.03
C ASP A 91 -10.81 26.83 29.56
N ASP A 92 -9.71 26.38 28.98
CA ASP A 92 -9.56 25.99 27.58
C ASP A 92 -9.92 27.07 26.55
N ASN A 93 -10.33 26.64 25.36
CA ASN A 93 -10.32 27.45 24.15
C ASN A 93 -11.62 28.22 23.96
N PHE A 94 -11.50 29.38 23.33
CA PHE A 94 -12.65 30.18 22.92
C PHE A 94 -12.34 30.99 21.68
N ARG A 95 -13.41 31.41 20.99
CA ARG A 95 -13.36 32.39 19.92
C ARG A 95 -14.54 33.35 20.02
N VAL A 96 -14.25 34.65 19.96
CA VAL A 96 -15.23 35.73 19.81
C VAL A 96 -15.17 36.27 18.39
N ALA A 97 -16.31 36.36 17.71
CA ALA A 97 -16.43 36.87 16.36
C ALA A 97 -17.67 37.76 16.17
N SER A 98 -17.66 38.56 15.11
CA SER A 98 -18.81 39.39 14.70
C SER A 98 -19.06 39.26 13.19
N ALA A 99 -20.33 39.08 12.82
CA ALA A 99 -20.82 39.02 11.44
C ALA A 99 -22.28 39.49 11.40
N VAL A 100 -22.81 39.78 10.21
CA VAL A 100 -24.23 40.16 10.05
C VAL A 100 -25.16 39.08 10.60
N ASN A 101 -24.92 37.81 10.22
CA ASN A 101 -25.43 36.67 10.94
C ASN A 101 -24.34 36.19 11.91
N PRO A 102 -24.58 36.17 13.24
CA PRO A 102 -23.55 35.81 14.21
C PRO A 102 -23.02 34.38 14.01
N ARG A 103 -23.76 33.48 13.35
CA ARG A 103 -23.32 32.10 13.05
C ARG A 103 -22.49 31.97 11.76
N ASP A 104 -22.37 33.02 10.95
CA ASP A 104 -21.49 33.00 9.78
C ASP A 104 -20.01 33.11 10.18
N ALA A 105 -19.11 32.81 9.25
CA ALA A 105 -17.69 33.09 9.40
C ALA A 105 -17.45 34.61 9.45
N GLY A 106 -17.40 35.14 10.67
CA GLY A 106 -17.23 36.58 10.93
C GLY A 106 -15.81 37.03 11.22
N LEU A 107 -15.67 38.36 11.36
CA LEU A 107 -14.47 39.00 11.85
C LEU A 107 -14.14 38.46 13.25
N GLN A 108 -12.97 37.84 13.41
CA GLN A 108 -12.48 37.42 14.71
C GLN A 108 -12.07 38.63 15.54
N LEU A 109 -12.67 38.75 16.72
CA LEU A 109 -12.41 39.84 17.67
C LEU A 109 -11.37 39.43 18.71
N GLY A 110 -11.47 38.20 19.22
CA GLY A 110 -10.58 37.63 20.22
C GLY A 110 -10.59 36.11 20.16
N THR A 111 -9.48 35.47 20.49
CA THR A 111 -9.36 34.01 20.48
C THR A 111 -8.32 33.53 21.48
N PHE A 112 -8.52 32.35 22.02
CA PHE A 112 -7.48 31.48 22.53
C PHE A 112 -7.75 30.09 21.97
N ASP A 113 -6.79 29.53 21.24
CA ASP A 113 -6.96 28.27 20.50
C ASP A 113 -5.61 27.55 20.46
N LEU A 114 -5.36 26.69 21.44
CA LEU A 114 -4.16 25.85 21.50
C LEU A 114 -4.54 24.37 21.69
N PRO A 115 -3.84 23.45 21.01
CA PRO A 115 -3.98 22.01 21.27
C PRO A 115 -3.70 21.70 22.74
N GLY A 116 -4.67 21.08 23.42
CA GLY A 116 -4.58 20.76 24.85
C GLY A 116 -5.09 21.85 25.80
N GLY A 117 -5.56 22.98 25.27
CA GLY A 117 -6.27 23.99 26.04
C GLY A 117 -5.41 24.74 27.07
N ARG A 118 -6.04 25.22 28.15
CA ARG A 118 -5.40 25.97 29.24
C ARG A 118 -6.23 25.90 30.51
N GLY A 119 -5.59 26.13 31.65
CA GLY A 119 -6.32 26.49 32.88
C GLY A 119 -7.02 27.85 32.76
N SER A 120 -8.04 28.07 33.61
CA SER A 120 -8.73 29.36 33.80
C SER A 120 -7.80 30.58 33.74
N ALA A 121 -7.92 31.37 32.67
CA ALA A 121 -7.11 32.57 32.47
C ALA A 121 -7.77 33.60 31.55
N ASP A 122 -7.34 34.85 31.66
CA ASP A 122 -7.82 35.94 30.81
C ASP A 122 -7.15 35.95 29.44
N THR A 123 -7.96 36.22 28.43
CA THR A 123 -7.50 36.79 27.16
C THR A 123 -8.14 38.16 26.98
N ILE A 124 -7.32 39.21 27.01
CA ILE A 124 -7.76 40.58 26.77
C ILE A 124 -7.49 40.96 25.32
N PHE A 125 -8.49 41.48 24.62
CA PHE A 125 -8.39 41.92 23.24
C PHE A 125 -9.08 43.27 23.07
N SER A 126 -8.72 44.00 22.01
CA SER A 126 -9.28 45.32 21.73
C SER A 126 -9.90 45.36 20.34
N VAL A 127 -11.05 46.01 20.24
CA VAL A 127 -11.79 46.21 18.99
C VAL A 127 -11.99 47.70 18.77
N PHE A 128 -11.88 48.16 17.53
CA PHE A 128 -12.14 49.55 17.18
C PHE A 128 -13.50 49.66 16.50
N VAL A 129 -14.44 50.30 17.17
CA VAL A 129 -15.82 50.48 16.70
C VAL A 129 -15.91 51.83 16.02
N GLN A 130 -16.07 51.85 14.70
CA GLN A 130 -16.08 53.11 13.93
C GLN A 130 -17.31 53.96 14.24
N THR A 131 -18.47 53.32 14.39
CA THR A 131 -19.75 53.97 14.65
C THR A 131 -20.42 53.29 15.84
N ALA A 132 -20.92 54.07 16.80
CA ALA A 132 -21.67 53.51 17.91
C ALA A 132 -22.91 52.75 17.39
N GLY A 133 -23.24 51.61 17.98
CA GLY A 133 -24.37 50.81 17.54
C GLY A 133 -24.43 49.42 18.16
N ILE A 134 -25.42 48.64 17.71
CA ILE A 134 -25.66 47.27 18.15
C ILE A 134 -24.97 46.31 17.18
N TYR A 135 -24.03 45.51 17.67
CA TYR A 135 -23.23 44.59 16.86
C TYR A 135 -23.50 43.13 17.25
N PRO A 136 -23.76 42.23 16.28
CA PRO A 136 -23.88 40.81 16.57
C PRO A 136 -22.52 40.26 17.00
N VAL A 137 -22.50 39.49 18.09
CA VAL A 137 -21.31 38.84 18.63
C VAL A 137 -21.63 37.38 18.90
N ARG A 138 -20.74 36.51 18.44
CA ARG A 138 -20.74 35.08 18.75
C ARG A 138 -19.50 34.75 19.56
N LEU A 139 -19.69 34.14 20.72
CA LEU A 139 -18.64 33.56 21.53
C LEU A 139 -18.84 32.03 21.51
N VAL A 140 -17.85 31.31 21.01
CA VAL A 140 -17.79 29.85 21.12
C VAL A 140 -16.74 29.54 22.17
N TRP A 141 -17.08 28.67 23.10
CA TRP A 141 -16.21 28.17 24.15
C TRP A 141 -16.22 26.65 24.13
N GLU A 142 -15.07 26.05 24.36
CA GLU A 142 -14.94 24.62 24.60
C GLU A 142 -14.12 24.35 25.86
N GLN A 143 -14.39 23.20 26.47
CA GLN A 143 -13.63 22.63 27.55
C GLN A 143 -13.37 21.16 27.22
N GLY A 144 -12.13 20.71 27.46
CA GLY A 144 -11.69 19.35 27.25
C GLY A 144 -11.75 18.53 28.54
N GLN A 145 -10.70 18.62 29.37
CA GLN A 145 -10.55 17.85 30.60
C GLN A 145 -10.10 18.75 31.75
N GLY A 146 -10.62 18.54 32.96
CA GLY A 146 -10.17 19.22 34.17
C GLY A 146 -11.13 20.32 34.63
N GLY A 147 -10.64 21.54 34.87
CA GLY A 147 -11.54 22.63 35.28
C GLY A 147 -12.50 23.04 34.15
N ALA A 148 -13.54 23.82 34.48
CA ALA A 148 -14.44 24.39 33.47
C ALA A 148 -15.04 25.70 33.98
N ASN A 149 -14.70 26.81 33.33
CA ASN A 149 -15.28 28.12 33.62
C ASN A 149 -15.29 29.03 32.39
N LEU A 150 -16.21 29.99 32.38
CA LEU A 150 -16.32 30.99 31.34
C LEU A 150 -16.86 32.32 31.90
N GLU A 151 -16.11 33.41 31.67
CA GLU A 151 -16.56 34.77 31.95
C GLU A 151 -16.41 35.64 30.71
N PHE A 152 -17.39 36.49 30.42
CA PHE A 152 -17.30 37.48 29.33
C PHE A 152 -17.45 38.90 29.84
N PHE A 153 -16.41 39.72 29.67
CA PHE A 153 -16.33 41.04 30.27
C PHE A 153 -15.73 42.11 29.34
N SER A 154 -15.91 43.36 29.75
CA SER A 154 -15.24 44.54 29.21
C SER A 154 -14.22 45.07 30.21
N VAL A 155 -13.24 45.83 29.73
CA VAL A 155 -12.25 46.50 30.57
C VAL A 155 -12.37 48.00 30.38
N ASP A 156 -12.68 48.72 31.46
CA ASP A 156 -12.65 50.18 31.47
C ASP A 156 -11.22 50.64 31.18
N ILE A 157 -11.03 51.36 30.07
CA ILE A 157 -9.69 51.74 29.59
C ILE A 157 -9.01 52.74 30.53
N ALA A 158 -9.78 53.56 31.26
CA ALA A 158 -9.23 54.59 32.14
C ALA A 158 -8.80 54.00 33.49
N THR A 159 -9.53 53.01 34.02
CA THR A 159 -9.28 52.46 35.36
C THR A 159 -8.70 51.06 35.37
N GLY A 160 -8.77 50.33 34.25
CA GLY A 160 -8.44 48.91 34.17
C GLY A 160 -9.48 47.99 34.81
N GLN A 161 -10.61 48.52 35.29
CA GLN A 161 -11.66 47.75 35.94
C GLN A 161 -12.32 46.80 34.95
N LYS A 162 -12.42 45.51 35.31
CA LYS A 162 -13.19 44.51 34.57
C LYS A 162 -14.66 44.62 34.95
N ILE A 163 -15.54 44.55 33.96
CA ILE A 163 -16.98 44.70 34.12
C ILE A 163 -17.66 43.65 33.24
N LEU A 164 -18.44 42.74 33.84
CA LEU A 164 -19.19 41.72 33.11
C LEU A 164 -20.08 42.35 32.04
N ILE A 165 -20.12 41.72 30.87
CA ILE A 165 -21.04 42.12 29.81
C ILE A 165 -22.47 41.90 30.31
N ASN A 166 -23.35 42.86 30.04
CA ASN A 166 -24.74 42.89 30.44
C ASN A 166 -25.04 43.09 31.94
N ASP A 167 -24.05 43.38 32.80
CA ASP A 167 -24.31 43.79 34.19
C ASP A 167 -25.17 45.07 34.23
N ARG A 168 -26.49 44.89 34.41
CA ARG A 168 -27.47 45.99 34.34
C ARG A 168 -27.40 46.94 35.54
N ASN A 169 -26.70 46.56 36.61
CA ASN A 169 -26.53 47.39 37.79
C ASN A 169 -25.32 48.34 37.65
N ASN A 170 -24.41 48.07 36.71
CA ASN A 170 -23.26 48.91 36.44
C ASN A 170 -23.51 49.82 35.22
N PRO A 171 -23.54 51.17 35.39
CA PRO A 171 -23.83 52.10 34.30
C PRO A 171 -22.75 52.12 33.20
N LYS A 172 -21.57 51.54 33.45
CA LYS A 172 -20.47 51.42 32.48
C LYS A 172 -20.47 50.08 31.74
N ALA A 173 -21.32 49.12 32.13
CA ALA A 173 -21.37 47.83 31.45
C ALA A 173 -21.87 47.98 30.01
N ILE A 174 -21.24 47.22 29.10
CA ILE A 174 -21.75 47.06 27.74
C ILE A 174 -23.04 46.24 27.82
N LYS A 175 -24.12 46.78 27.29
CA LYS A 175 -25.42 46.11 27.27
C LYS A 175 -25.43 45.02 26.20
N ALA A 176 -26.08 43.90 26.51
CA ALA A 176 -26.27 42.81 25.59
C ALA A 176 -27.76 42.59 25.32
N TYR A 177 -28.11 42.22 24.10
CA TYR A 177 -29.47 41.91 23.68
C TYR A 177 -29.49 40.53 23.03
N ARG A 178 -30.56 39.76 23.24
CA ARG A 178 -30.67 38.36 22.76
C ARG A 178 -31.47 38.20 21.47
N VAL A 179 -32.27 39.19 21.10
CA VAL A 179 -33.07 39.19 19.87
C VAL A 179 -32.72 40.43 19.06
N SER A 180 -32.53 40.21 17.76
CA SER A 180 -32.35 41.27 16.77
C SER A 180 -33.61 41.42 15.93
N THR A 181 -33.89 42.65 15.48
CA THR A 181 -34.90 42.95 14.47
C THR A 181 -34.32 43.00 13.05
N PHE A 182 -33.01 42.76 12.88
CA PHE A 182 -32.38 42.64 11.57
C PHE A 182 -32.90 41.42 10.83
N VAL A 183 -33.12 41.57 9.53
CA VAL A 183 -33.41 40.46 8.64
C VAL A 183 -32.11 39.66 8.46
N LEU A 184 -31.98 38.56 9.18
CA LEU A 184 -30.91 37.58 9.05
C LEU A 184 -31.04 36.81 7.72
N PRO A 185 -29.93 36.67 6.97
CA PRO A 185 -29.88 35.88 5.75
C PRO A 185 -29.94 34.38 6.04
N PRO A 186 -30.25 33.53 5.05
CA PRO A 186 -30.09 32.09 5.17
C PRO A 186 -28.67 31.69 5.58
N LEU A 187 -28.56 30.70 6.47
CA LEU A 187 -27.30 30.18 7.00
C LEU A 187 -26.86 28.93 6.24
N ILE A 188 -25.58 28.82 5.90
CA ILE A 188 -25.00 27.52 5.50
C ILE A 188 -24.80 26.68 6.76
N ASN A 189 -25.63 25.65 6.92
CA ASN A 189 -25.59 24.75 8.06
C ASN A 189 -24.63 23.56 7.85
N GLN A 190 -24.52 23.10 6.61
CA GLN A 190 -23.62 22.00 6.24
C GLN A 190 -23.05 22.22 4.84
N ILE A 191 -21.79 21.84 4.63
CA ILE A 191 -21.12 21.81 3.33
C ILE A 191 -20.20 20.58 3.27
N ARG A 192 -20.20 19.86 2.14
CA ARG A 192 -19.20 18.85 1.83
C ARG A 192 -18.91 18.81 0.31
N PRO A 193 -17.66 18.54 -0.11
CA PRO A 193 -16.45 18.53 0.72
C PRO A 193 -16.23 19.88 1.40
N LEU A 194 -15.58 19.87 2.56
CA LEU A 194 -15.35 21.10 3.34
C LEU A 194 -14.46 22.08 2.53
N PRO A 195 -14.65 23.40 2.68
CA PRO A 195 -13.75 24.40 2.13
C PRO A 195 -12.29 24.15 2.53
N GLY A 196 -11.41 24.02 1.54
CA GLY A 196 -9.99 23.70 1.74
C GLY A 196 -9.68 22.25 2.10
N ALA A 197 -10.67 21.34 2.01
CA ALA A 197 -10.44 19.92 2.28
C ALA A 197 -9.34 19.36 1.37
N ILE A 198 -8.39 18.65 1.97
CA ILE A 198 -7.42 17.81 1.27
C ILE A 198 -7.85 16.35 1.41
N ASN A 199 -7.46 15.52 0.45
CA ASN A 199 -7.81 14.09 0.40
C ASN A 199 -9.32 13.82 0.37
N ALA A 200 -10.09 14.67 -0.32
CA ALA A 200 -11.49 14.36 -0.60
C ALA A 200 -11.57 13.05 -1.41
N PHE A 201 -12.54 12.20 -1.08
CA PHE A 201 -12.77 10.97 -1.85
C PHE A 201 -13.11 11.29 -3.31
N PRO A 202 -12.63 10.49 -4.27
CA PRO A 202 -12.88 10.76 -5.68
C PRO A 202 -14.34 10.53 -6.09
N GLN A 203 -15.09 9.74 -5.31
CA GLN A 203 -16.54 9.53 -5.44
C GLN A 203 -17.38 10.48 -4.57
N THR A 204 -16.81 11.57 -4.04
CA THR A 204 -17.56 12.48 -3.18
C THR A 204 -18.63 13.26 -3.95
N ASP A 205 -19.82 13.37 -3.37
CA ASP A 205 -20.82 14.34 -3.80
C ASP A 205 -20.43 15.75 -3.34
N ILE A 206 -21.02 16.75 -4.00
CA ILE A 206 -21.05 18.14 -3.55
C ILE A 206 -22.40 18.37 -2.87
N PHE A 207 -22.39 18.71 -1.58
CA PHE A 207 -23.62 18.93 -0.82
C PHE A 207 -23.55 20.20 0.02
N VAL A 208 -24.66 20.93 0.05
CA VAL A 208 -24.88 22.11 0.90
C VAL A 208 -26.25 22.03 1.55
N GLU A 209 -26.34 22.26 2.85
CA GLU A 209 -27.60 22.51 3.56
C GLU A 209 -27.67 24.00 3.94
N LEU A 210 -28.69 24.67 3.43
CA LEU A 210 -29.06 26.02 3.85
C LEU A 210 -30.23 25.94 4.84
N VAL A 211 -30.16 26.72 5.92
CA VAL A 211 -31.24 26.86 6.89
C VAL A 211 -31.79 28.28 6.83
N ASP A 212 -33.10 28.38 6.63
CA ASP A 212 -33.84 29.63 6.66
C ASP A 212 -33.66 30.30 8.03
N GLN A 213 -33.40 31.61 8.00
CA GLN A 213 -33.46 32.46 9.18
C GLN A 213 -34.72 33.32 9.09
N THR A 214 -34.66 34.61 9.43
CA THR A 214 -35.81 35.51 9.24
C THR A 214 -36.11 35.77 7.76
N SER A 215 -35.11 35.59 6.87
CA SER A 215 -35.29 35.59 5.41
C SER A 215 -35.12 34.17 4.87
N PRO A 216 -36.20 33.52 4.37
CA PRO A 216 -36.10 32.16 3.82
C PRO A 216 -35.38 32.12 2.47
N VAL A 217 -34.68 31.01 2.19
CA VAL A 217 -34.09 30.73 0.86
C VAL A 217 -35.19 30.61 -0.19
N ASN A 218 -35.02 31.33 -1.31
CA ASN A 218 -35.79 31.06 -2.53
C ASN A 218 -35.12 29.91 -3.29
N SER A 219 -35.58 28.68 -3.07
CA SER A 219 -34.99 27.47 -3.65
C SER A 219 -34.99 27.44 -5.18
N THR A 220 -35.86 28.20 -5.85
CA THR A 220 -35.90 28.27 -7.32
C THR A 220 -34.74 29.06 -7.94
N THR A 221 -33.99 29.78 -7.11
CA THR A 221 -32.85 30.62 -7.56
C THR A 221 -31.49 29.94 -7.35
N VAL A 222 -31.48 28.71 -6.84
CA VAL A 222 -30.25 27.96 -6.60
C VAL A 222 -29.60 27.61 -7.93
N ALA A 223 -28.34 28.00 -8.10
CA ALA A 223 -27.50 27.62 -9.21
C ALA A 223 -26.09 27.28 -8.71
N MET A 224 -25.41 26.36 -9.40
CA MET A 224 -24.08 25.88 -9.03
C MET A 224 -23.17 25.83 -10.26
N THR A 225 -21.90 26.17 -10.07
CA THR A 225 -20.84 25.85 -11.02
C THR A 225 -19.81 24.93 -10.38
N PHE A 226 -19.34 23.95 -11.14
CA PHE A 226 -18.26 23.04 -10.77
C PHE A 226 -17.12 23.19 -11.78
N ASN A 227 -15.90 23.49 -11.32
CA ASN A 227 -14.72 23.78 -12.15
C ASN A 227 -15.01 24.81 -13.25
N GLY A 228 -15.71 25.89 -12.89
CA GLY A 228 -16.10 26.97 -13.81
C GLY A 228 -17.24 26.63 -14.77
N SER A 229 -17.73 25.38 -14.81
CA SER A 229 -18.85 24.95 -15.65
C SER A 229 -20.16 24.95 -14.89
N ALA A 230 -21.24 25.46 -15.47
CA ALA A 230 -22.57 25.41 -14.85
C ALA A 230 -23.08 23.96 -14.76
N VAL A 231 -23.61 23.57 -13.59
CA VAL A 231 -24.18 22.25 -13.32
C VAL A 231 -25.60 22.38 -12.74
N THR A 232 -26.39 21.32 -12.82
CA THR A 232 -27.76 21.29 -12.28
C THR A 232 -27.79 20.48 -10.99
N PRO A 233 -27.75 21.11 -9.81
CA PRO A 233 -27.87 20.39 -8.55
C PRO A 233 -29.32 19.93 -8.30
N GLN A 234 -29.48 18.86 -7.55
CA GLN A 234 -30.75 18.48 -6.93
C GLN A 234 -31.02 19.41 -5.74
N VAL A 235 -32.21 20.00 -5.69
CA VAL A 235 -32.60 20.94 -4.62
C VAL A 235 -33.87 20.44 -3.96
N ALA A 236 -33.79 20.16 -2.66
CA ALA A 236 -34.90 19.68 -1.85
C ALA A 236 -35.13 20.61 -0.66
N LYS A 237 -36.27 21.30 -0.62
CA LYS A 237 -36.67 22.16 0.51
C LYS A 237 -37.71 21.45 1.37
N SER A 238 -37.48 21.37 2.68
CA SER A 238 -38.40 20.82 3.68
C SER A 238 -38.40 21.70 4.92
N GLY A 239 -39.53 22.34 5.21
CA GLY A 239 -39.61 23.34 6.28
C GLY A 239 -38.58 24.46 6.06
N SER A 240 -37.74 24.71 7.07
CA SER A 240 -36.65 25.69 7.03
C SER A 240 -35.36 25.17 6.39
N SER A 241 -35.25 23.88 6.06
CA SER A 241 -34.02 23.30 5.49
C SER A 241 -34.12 23.22 3.96
N THR A 242 -33.08 23.67 3.27
CA THR A 242 -32.90 23.54 1.82
C THR A 242 -31.62 22.77 1.57
N LYS A 243 -31.73 21.51 1.14
CA LYS A 243 -30.61 20.62 0.81
C LYS A 243 -30.33 20.67 -0.68
N ILE A 244 -29.07 20.85 -1.03
CA ILE A 244 -28.58 21.02 -2.39
C ILE A 244 -27.51 19.95 -2.57
N SER A 245 -27.68 19.04 -3.53
CA SER A 245 -26.70 18.00 -3.84
C SER A 245 -26.37 17.94 -5.32
N PHE A 246 -25.12 17.67 -5.65
CA PHE A 246 -24.65 17.43 -7.01
C PHE A 246 -23.62 16.30 -6.96
N ASP A 247 -23.85 15.26 -7.76
CA ASP A 247 -22.94 14.13 -7.90
C ASP A 247 -22.12 14.32 -9.20
N PRO A 248 -20.82 14.63 -9.11
CA PRO A 248 -19.98 14.76 -10.29
C PRO A 248 -19.96 13.45 -11.11
N PRO A 249 -19.94 13.51 -12.45
CA PRO A 249 -19.93 12.30 -13.26
C PRO A 249 -18.61 11.54 -13.12
N GLY A 250 -18.70 10.29 -12.63
CA GLY A 250 -17.55 9.40 -12.47
C GLY A 250 -16.60 9.83 -11.36
N LEU A 251 -15.40 9.24 -11.32
CA LEU A 251 -14.39 9.60 -10.34
C LEU A 251 -13.74 10.94 -10.68
N LEU A 252 -13.69 11.84 -9.69
CA LEU A 252 -12.92 13.06 -9.80
C LEU A 252 -11.43 12.72 -9.96
N PRO A 253 -10.69 13.39 -10.87
CA PRO A 253 -9.32 12.99 -11.18
C PRO A 253 -8.38 13.01 -9.97
N SER A 254 -7.48 12.03 -9.90
CA SER A 254 -6.49 11.87 -8.83
C SER A 254 -5.68 13.14 -8.59
N GLY A 255 -5.66 13.65 -7.36
CA GLY A 255 -4.92 14.86 -6.99
C GLY A 255 -5.47 16.17 -7.56
N SER A 256 -6.64 16.16 -8.20
CA SER A 256 -7.22 17.38 -8.77
C SER A 256 -7.68 18.37 -7.70
N THR A 257 -7.46 19.65 -7.95
CA THR A 257 -8.11 20.75 -7.21
C THR A 257 -9.41 21.08 -7.90
N ASN A 258 -10.51 21.10 -7.17
CA ASN A 258 -11.85 21.32 -7.69
C ASN A 258 -12.49 22.56 -7.06
N ASP A 259 -13.04 23.41 -7.91
CA ASP A 259 -13.71 24.66 -7.57
C ASP A 259 -15.23 24.50 -7.58
N VAL A 260 -15.91 24.95 -6.53
CA VAL A 260 -17.37 25.03 -6.49
C VAL A 260 -17.81 26.45 -6.21
N THR A 261 -18.80 26.93 -6.97
CA THR A 261 -19.51 28.17 -6.64
C THR A 261 -21.01 27.89 -6.55
N LEU A 262 -21.62 28.27 -5.44
CA LEU A 262 -23.05 28.22 -5.19
C LEU A 262 -23.62 29.64 -5.16
N THR A 263 -24.66 29.88 -5.96
CA THR A 263 -25.43 31.13 -5.93
C THR A 263 -26.89 30.84 -5.59
N TYR A 264 -27.48 31.66 -4.74
CA TYR A 264 -28.90 31.62 -4.41
C TYR A 264 -29.38 33.00 -3.98
N SER A 265 -30.69 33.22 -3.93
CA SER A 265 -31.28 34.40 -3.32
C SER A 265 -32.23 34.01 -2.19
N ASP A 266 -32.46 34.93 -1.28
CA ASP A 266 -33.54 34.81 -0.31
C ASP A 266 -34.86 35.40 -0.84
N ASN A 267 -35.93 35.24 -0.08
CA ASN A 267 -37.25 35.79 -0.43
C ASN A 267 -37.33 37.33 -0.33
N ALA A 268 -36.32 37.99 0.24
CA ALA A 268 -36.18 39.45 0.22
C ALA A 268 -35.50 39.97 -1.06
N GLY A 269 -35.04 39.07 -1.93
CA GLY A 269 -34.39 39.40 -3.20
C GLY A 269 -32.88 39.67 -3.07
N VAL A 270 -32.28 39.38 -1.92
CA VAL A 270 -30.83 39.49 -1.73
C VAL A 270 -30.17 38.24 -2.30
N SER A 271 -29.16 38.42 -3.15
CA SER A 271 -28.39 37.32 -3.74
C SER A 271 -27.10 37.06 -2.96
N TYR A 272 -26.76 35.78 -2.83
CA TYR A 272 -25.59 35.27 -2.13
C TYR A 272 -24.74 34.47 -3.11
N THR A 273 -23.41 34.56 -2.97
CA THR A 273 -22.43 33.79 -3.75
C THR A 273 -21.41 33.23 -2.79
N ASN A 274 -21.24 31.90 -2.82
CA ASN A 274 -20.31 31.18 -1.99
C ASN A 274 -19.38 30.37 -2.89
N THR A 275 -18.07 30.53 -2.72
CA THR A 275 -17.05 29.82 -3.49
C THR A 275 -16.12 29.08 -2.55
N TRP A 276 -15.82 27.83 -2.86
CA TRP A 276 -14.83 27.03 -2.12
C TRP A 276 -14.10 26.06 -3.03
N GLN A 277 -12.97 25.55 -2.53
CA GLN A 277 -12.17 24.53 -3.21
C GLN A 277 -11.95 23.31 -2.33
N PHE A 278 -11.65 22.19 -2.95
CA PHE A 278 -11.14 20.99 -2.30
C PHE A 278 -10.17 20.24 -3.22
N VAL A 279 -9.31 19.41 -2.64
CA VAL A 279 -8.33 18.59 -3.35
C VAL A 279 -8.67 17.12 -3.17
N VAL A 280 -8.81 16.40 -4.28
CA VAL A 280 -9.08 14.96 -4.31
C VAL A 280 -7.83 14.19 -3.88
N GLN A 281 -8.00 13.10 -3.14
CA GLN A 281 -6.90 12.23 -2.76
C GLN A 281 -6.12 11.74 -3.98
N ASN A 282 -4.81 11.49 -3.82
CA ASN A 282 -4.03 10.87 -4.88
C ASN A 282 -4.22 9.35 -4.82
N TYR A 283 -4.91 8.80 -5.81
CA TYR A 283 -5.18 7.36 -5.94
C TYR A 283 -4.53 6.72 -7.18
N SER A 284 -3.66 7.46 -7.88
CA SER A 284 -3.01 6.99 -9.13
C SER A 284 -2.03 5.82 -8.93
N THR A 285 -1.60 5.56 -7.70
CA THR A 285 -0.71 4.45 -7.34
C THR A 285 -1.45 3.22 -6.83
N LEU A 286 -2.77 3.31 -6.61
CA LEU A 286 -3.55 2.20 -6.09
C LEU A 286 -3.80 1.15 -7.18
N PRO A 287 -3.83 -0.15 -6.83
CA PRO A 287 -4.34 -1.19 -7.71
C PRO A 287 -5.72 -0.80 -8.26
N THR A 288 -5.89 -0.88 -9.57
CA THR A 288 -7.13 -0.49 -10.24
C THR A 288 -7.74 -1.71 -10.90
N LEU A 289 -9.00 -2.00 -10.59
CA LEU A 289 -9.73 -3.11 -11.18
C LEU A 289 -10.03 -2.78 -12.65
N PRO A 290 -9.56 -3.58 -13.61
CA PRO A 290 -9.76 -3.30 -15.02
C PRO A 290 -11.23 -3.51 -15.44
N PRO A 291 -11.88 -2.54 -16.10
CA PRO A 291 -13.29 -2.65 -16.49
C PRO A 291 -13.64 -3.81 -17.43
N ASP A 292 -12.67 -4.29 -18.24
CA ASP A 292 -12.88 -5.40 -19.19
C ASP A 292 -13.04 -6.76 -18.50
N ARG A 293 -12.78 -6.82 -17.19
CA ARG A 293 -12.94 -8.01 -16.34
C ARG A 293 -14.23 -8.01 -15.53
N LYS A 294 -15.06 -6.97 -15.64
CA LYS A 294 -16.39 -6.96 -15.01
C LYS A 294 -17.33 -7.96 -15.69
N LEU A 295 -18.15 -8.63 -14.90
CA LEU A 295 -19.20 -9.52 -15.38
C LEU A 295 -20.42 -8.69 -15.81
N THR A 296 -21.08 -9.09 -16.89
CA THR A 296 -22.29 -8.41 -17.37
C THR A 296 -23.57 -8.87 -16.67
N SER A 297 -23.53 -10.02 -15.97
CA SER A 297 -24.63 -10.51 -15.13
C SER A 297 -24.14 -11.58 -14.14
N VAL A 298 -24.87 -11.76 -13.03
CA VAL A 298 -24.72 -12.85 -12.06
C VAL A 298 -26.09 -13.42 -11.69
N ASP A 299 -26.14 -14.65 -11.18
CA ASP A 299 -27.35 -15.23 -10.59
C ASP A 299 -27.58 -14.64 -9.18
N THR A 300 -28.38 -13.57 -9.11
CA THR A 300 -28.65 -12.84 -7.85
C THR A 300 -29.45 -13.63 -6.83
N THR A 301 -29.94 -14.84 -7.18
CA THR A 301 -30.61 -15.75 -6.24
C THR A 301 -29.62 -16.58 -5.41
N LYS A 302 -28.31 -16.44 -5.68
CA LYS A 302 -27.23 -17.19 -5.04
C LYS A 302 -26.24 -16.26 -4.32
N PRO A 303 -26.60 -15.70 -3.15
CA PRO A 303 -25.72 -14.80 -2.39
C PRO A 303 -24.51 -15.53 -1.77
N GLY A 304 -23.46 -14.80 -1.41
CA GLY A 304 -22.34 -15.31 -0.63
C GLY A 304 -21.17 -15.86 -1.46
N PHE A 305 -20.53 -16.92 -0.96
CA PHE A 305 -19.23 -17.42 -1.39
C PHE A 305 -19.27 -18.90 -1.76
N GLN A 306 -18.37 -19.29 -2.66
CA GLN A 306 -18.04 -20.68 -2.94
C GLN A 306 -16.65 -20.97 -2.39
N LEU A 307 -16.55 -21.92 -1.46
CA LEU A 307 -15.29 -22.28 -0.82
C LEU A 307 -14.73 -23.59 -1.36
N ARG A 308 -13.41 -23.68 -1.43
CA ARG A 308 -12.68 -24.92 -1.66
C ARG A 308 -11.63 -25.08 -0.58
N LEU A 309 -11.71 -26.17 0.18
CA LEU A 309 -10.85 -26.41 1.33
C LEU A 309 -10.01 -27.67 1.12
N ARG A 310 -8.81 -27.68 1.70
CA ARG A 310 -7.92 -28.85 1.81
C ARG A 310 -7.23 -28.86 3.15
N LEU A 311 -7.24 -30.00 3.83
CA LEU A 311 -6.59 -30.21 5.13
C LEU A 311 -5.60 -31.37 5.02
N LEU A 312 -4.36 -31.14 5.45
CA LEU A 312 -3.34 -32.19 5.50
C LEU A 312 -3.61 -33.17 6.66
N PRO A 313 -3.08 -34.41 6.61
CA PRO A 313 -3.19 -35.34 7.73
C PRO A 313 -2.60 -34.79 9.02
N LEU A 314 -3.21 -35.14 10.15
CA LEU A 314 -2.76 -34.74 11.48
C LEU A 314 -1.25 -35.02 11.68
N GLY A 315 -0.52 -33.98 12.08
CA GLY A 315 0.93 -34.03 12.32
C GLY A 315 1.80 -33.87 11.06
N VAL A 316 1.21 -33.66 9.88
CA VAL A 316 1.94 -33.36 8.65
C VAL A 316 2.02 -31.85 8.46
N ALA A 317 3.22 -31.29 8.66
CA ALA A 317 3.48 -29.89 8.33
C ALA A 317 3.48 -29.64 6.81
N ARG A 318 3.07 -28.44 6.39
CA ARG A 318 3.04 -28.03 4.98
C ARG A 318 4.43 -28.10 4.33
N PRO A 319 4.65 -28.97 3.32
CA PRO A 319 5.96 -29.06 2.66
C PRO A 319 6.35 -27.74 1.99
N GLY A 320 7.56 -27.25 2.28
CA GLY A 320 8.06 -25.97 1.76
C GLY A 320 7.66 -24.74 2.59
N GLY A 321 7.01 -24.92 3.74
CA GLY A 321 6.61 -23.85 4.65
C GLY A 321 5.26 -23.22 4.31
N ASN A 322 4.85 -22.19 5.07
CA ASN A 322 3.54 -21.55 4.95
C ASN A 322 3.60 -20.30 4.07
N THR A 323 3.39 -20.51 2.77
CA THR A 323 3.37 -19.46 1.75
C THR A 323 2.15 -19.59 0.85
N VAL A 324 1.81 -18.52 0.13
CA VAL A 324 0.77 -18.54 -0.92
C VAL A 324 1.03 -19.64 -1.97
N VAL A 325 2.30 -19.84 -2.36
CA VAL A 325 2.66 -20.85 -3.36
C VAL A 325 2.35 -22.25 -2.86
N THR A 326 2.75 -22.57 -1.63
CA THR A 326 2.47 -23.85 -0.99
C THR A 326 0.99 -24.04 -0.68
N ALA A 327 0.24 -22.96 -0.38
CA ALA A 327 -1.21 -23.01 -0.24
C ALA A 327 -1.91 -23.37 -1.55
N ILE A 328 -1.48 -22.79 -2.67
CA ILE A 328 -1.97 -23.16 -4.01
C ILE A 328 -1.61 -24.61 -4.34
N LEU A 329 -0.40 -25.08 -4.00
CA LEU A 329 -0.01 -26.48 -4.19
C LEU A 329 -0.88 -27.45 -3.37
N GLN A 330 -1.17 -27.11 -2.11
CA GLN A 330 -2.05 -27.89 -1.25
C GLN A 330 -3.47 -27.98 -1.80
N LEU A 331 -4.02 -26.85 -2.24
CA LEU A 331 -5.31 -26.79 -2.91
C LEU A 331 -5.36 -27.68 -4.16
N ASN A 332 -4.23 -27.93 -4.83
CA ASN A 332 -4.14 -28.69 -6.08
C ASN A 332 -3.60 -30.11 -5.92
N ASP A 333 -3.54 -30.64 -4.69
CA ASP A 333 -3.15 -32.03 -4.39
C ASP A 333 -1.72 -32.33 -4.83
N ALA A 334 -0.87 -31.31 -4.86
CA ALA A 334 0.47 -31.40 -5.41
C ALA A 334 1.52 -31.90 -4.41
N PHE A 335 1.15 -32.05 -3.13
CA PHE A 335 2.04 -32.62 -2.12
C PHE A 335 1.95 -34.15 -2.12
N ILE A 336 3.08 -34.78 -2.43
CA ILE A 336 3.23 -36.24 -2.51
C ILE A 336 3.75 -36.76 -1.17
N ASP A 337 3.04 -37.74 -0.61
CA ASP A 337 3.49 -38.49 0.54
C ASP A 337 4.68 -39.39 0.14
N PRO A 338 5.88 -39.19 0.72
CA PRO A 338 7.06 -39.97 0.38
C PRO A 338 6.92 -41.46 0.73
N THR A 339 5.98 -41.82 1.60
CA THR A 339 5.73 -43.21 2.03
C THR A 339 4.94 -43.99 0.98
N THR A 340 3.93 -43.36 0.38
CA THR A 340 3.00 -44.00 -0.55
C THR A 340 3.26 -43.65 -2.02
N GLY A 341 3.99 -42.58 -2.29
CA GLY A 341 4.19 -42.03 -3.63
C GLY A 341 2.91 -41.45 -4.25
N GLN A 342 1.87 -41.23 -3.44
CA GLN A 342 0.59 -40.64 -3.84
C GLN A 342 0.40 -39.27 -3.19
N PRO A 343 -0.53 -38.43 -3.69
CA PRO A 343 -0.93 -37.22 -2.99
C PRO A 343 -1.37 -37.51 -1.54
N TYR A 344 -1.04 -36.62 -0.60
CA TYR A 344 -1.55 -36.72 0.77
C TYR A 344 -3.09 -36.77 0.78
N PRO A 345 -3.71 -37.66 1.59
CA PRO A 345 -5.16 -37.76 1.65
C PRO A 345 -5.76 -36.51 2.31
N ASP A 346 -6.80 -35.96 1.69
CA ASP A 346 -7.53 -34.81 2.21
C ASP A 346 -8.40 -35.18 3.41
N GLN A 347 -8.22 -34.47 4.52
CA GLN A 347 -8.93 -34.74 5.77
C GLN A 347 -10.17 -33.86 5.99
N ILE A 348 -10.53 -32.96 5.06
CA ILE A 348 -11.74 -32.12 5.22
C ILE A 348 -12.98 -33.01 5.43
N ASN A 349 -13.69 -32.78 6.54
CA ASN A 349 -14.93 -33.48 6.86
C ASN A 349 -16.09 -32.93 6.04
N ARG A 350 -16.31 -33.53 4.87
CA ARG A 350 -17.38 -33.12 3.92
C ARG A 350 -18.80 -33.48 4.36
N SER A 351 -18.96 -34.15 5.50
CA SER A 351 -20.29 -34.40 6.09
C SER A 351 -20.72 -33.34 7.10
N ALA A 352 -19.82 -32.42 7.48
CA ALA A 352 -20.17 -31.31 8.35
C ALA A 352 -21.21 -30.40 7.68
N ALA A 353 -22.22 -30.01 8.45
CA ALA A 353 -23.09 -28.90 8.08
C ALA A 353 -22.40 -27.60 8.50
N GLY A 354 -22.54 -26.53 7.71
CA GLY A 354 -22.15 -25.20 8.18
C GLY A 354 -23.10 -24.69 9.26
N ASN A 355 -22.70 -23.59 9.90
CA ASN A 355 -23.52 -22.97 10.94
C ASN A 355 -24.67 -22.14 10.34
N GLU A 356 -24.50 -21.63 9.12
CA GLU A 356 -25.47 -20.76 8.46
C GLU A 356 -26.57 -21.51 7.67
N PRO A 357 -27.80 -20.98 7.61
CA PRO A 357 -28.88 -21.57 6.82
C PRO A 357 -28.53 -21.71 5.33
N GLY A 358 -28.34 -22.95 4.88
CA GLY A 358 -27.99 -23.28 3.49
C GLY A 358 -26.49 -23.50 3.26
N ALA A 359 -25.67 -23.41 4.31
CA ALA A 359 -24.26 -23.73 4.24
C ALA A 359 -24.03 -25.25 4.15
N VAL A 360 -23.39 -25.71 3.08
CA VAL A 360 -23.31 -27.15 2.75
C VAL A 360 -22.16 -27.50 1.80
N PHE A 361 -21.57 -28.69 1.98
CA PHE A 361 -20.70 -29.29 0.99
C PHE A 361 -21.48 -29.79 -0.23
N ASN A 362 -21.07 -29.31 -1.40
CA ASN A 362 -21.61 -29.67 -2.70
C ASN A 362 -21.03 -31.02 -3.19
N PRO A 363 -21.72 -31.72 -4.11
CA PRO A 363 -21.24 -32.99 -4.67
C PRO A 363 -19.88 -32.92 -5.38
N ASP A 364 -19.46 -31.72 -5.83
CA ASP A 364 -18.15 -31.48 -6.44
C ASP A 364 -17.03 -31.23 -5.40
N GLY A 365 -17.35 -31.33 -4.11
CA GLY A 365 -16.42 -31.17 -2.99
C GLY A 365 -16.17 -29.73 -2.56
N THR A 366 -16.81 -28.75 -3.20
CA THR A 366 -16.81 -27.34 -2.75
C THR A 366 -17.79 -27.14 -1.59
N PHE A 367 -17.66 -26.06 -0.83
CA PHE A 367 -18.60 -25.69 0.23
C PHE A 367 -19.32 -24.37 -0.09
N THR A 368 -20.64 -24.36 0.03
CA THR A 368 -21.47 -23.17 -0.15
C THR A 368 -21.51 -22.40 1.15
N GLU A 369 -21.07 -21.14 1.13
CA GLU A 369 -21.21 -20.19 2.25
C GLU A 369 -22.22 -19.09 1.85
N PRO A 370 -23.46 -19.10 2.36
CA PRO A 370 -24.51 -18.20 1.90
C PRO A 370 -24.41 -16.75 2.40
N SER A 371 -23.73 -16.49 3.51
CA SER A 371 -23.74 -15.18 4.18
C SER A 371 -22.36 -14.54 4.17
N ILE A 372 -21.51 -14.79 5.16
CA ILE A 372 -20.31 -14.02 5.47
C ILE A 372 -19.08 -14.94 5.62
N ILE A 373 -17.89 -14.35 5.62
CA ILE A 373 -16.67 -15.03 6.05
C ILE A 373 -16.31 -14.47 7.43
N ASN A 374 -16.65 -15.21 8.47
CA ASN A 374 -16.33 -14.94 9.87
C ASN A 374 -15.96 -16.25 10.58
N PHE A 375 -14.84 -16.86 10.19
CA PHE A 375 -14.49 -18.21 10.62
C PHE A 375 -13.51 -18.24 11.80
N ASN A 376 -13.69 -19.21 12.69
CA ASN A 376 -12.80 -19.55 13.80
C ASN A 376 -12.85 -21.07 14.07
N GLU A 377 -11.71 -21.70 14.38
CA GLU A 377 -11.70 -23.12 14.76
C GLU A 377 -12.49 -23.44 16.04
N ALA A 378 -12.54 -22.50 16.99
CA ALA A 378 -13.15 -22.65 18.31
C ALA A 378 -14.55 -22.00 18.41
N ALA A 379 -15.24 -21.85 17.28
CA ALA A 379 -16.57 -21.25 17.20
C ALA A 379 -17.55 -21.88 18.19
N GLY A 380 -18.30 -21.04 18.93
CA GLY A 380 -19.19 -21.44 20.02
C GLY A 380 -18.52 -21.55 21.41
N GLY A 381 -17.21 -21.33 21.52
CA GLY A 381 -16.46 -21.22 22.76
C GLY A 381 -16.00 -19.80 23.10
N THR A 382 -15.12 -19.23 22.27
CA THR A 382 -14.57 -17.87 22.42
C THR A 382 -14.45 -17.22 21.06
N ASP A 383 -15.27 -16.21 20.78
CA ASP A 383 -15.17 -15.42 19.56
C ASP A 383 -13.87 -14.61 19.55
N GLN A 384 -13.22 -14.54 18.39
CA GLN A 384 -11.97 -13.83 18.18
C GLN A 384 -12.13 -12.83 17.03
N GLY A 385 -11.16 -11.93 16.86
CA GLY A 385 -11.14 -11.02 15.72
C GLY A 385 -11.87 -9.70 15.92
N VAL A 386 -12.32 -9.06 14.85
CA VAL A 386 -13.01 -7.77 14.87
C VAL A 386 -14.50 -7.95 15.11
N PHE A 387 -15.10 -8.99 14.55
CA PHE A 387 -16.54 -9.24 14.53
C PHE A 387 -16.88 -10.35 15.53
N ARG A 388 -17.57 -10.00 16.62
CA ARG A 388 -17.82 -10.93 17.74
C ARG A 388 -19.26 -10.91 18.22
N SER A 389 -19.63 -11.90 19.03
CA SER A 389 -20.91 -11.95 19.75
C SER A 389 -21.19 -10.70 20.59
N PRO A 390 -22.47 -10.35 20.79
CA PRO A 390 -23.65 -11.09 20.33
C PRO A 390 -24.06 -10.79 18.89
N THR A 391 -23.42 -9.84 18.22
CA THR A 391 -23.87 -9.33 16.92
C THR A 391 -23.34 -10.15 15.76
N TRP A 392 -22.07 -10.59 15.83
CA TRP A 392 -21.43 -11.41 14.80
C TRP A 392 -20.71 -12.59 15.47
N PRO A 393 -21.44 -13.64 15.91
CA PRO A 393 -20.79 -14.84 16.44
C PRO A 393 -19.91 -15.49 15.38
N ASP A 394 -18.76 -16.03 15.79
CA ASP A 394 -17.86 -16.73 14.87
C ASP A 394 -18.47 -18.04 14.40
N GLU A 395 -18.16 -18.40 13.16
CA GLU A 395 -18.55 -19.66 12.54
C GLU A 395 -17.42 -20.67 12.55
N GLN A 396 -17.76 -21.96 12.65
CA GLN A 396 -16.73 -23.00 12.58
C GLN A 396 -16.22 -23.14 11.15
N SER A 397 -14.89 -23.15 10.97
CA SER A 397 -14.25 -23.42 9.68
C SER A 397 -14.84 -24.70 9.04
N PRO A 398 -15.37 -24.64 7.80
CA PRO A 398 -16.12 -25.75 7.21
C PRO A 398 -15.32 -27.06 7.12
N GLY A 399 -15.81 -28.09 7.80
CA GLY A 399 -15.18 -29.42 7.77
C GLY A 399 -13.89 -29.53 8.60
N VAL A 400 -13.62 -28.56 9.48
CA VAL A 400 -12.59 -28.57 10.52
C VAL A 400 -13.28 -28.59 11.90
N PRO A 401 -12.89 -29.46 12.86
CA PRO A 401 -11.86 -30.49 12.77
C PRO A 401 -12.10 -31.53 11.66
N GLY A 402 -11.00 -32.01 11.09
CA GLY A 402 -10.99 -32.99 10.01
C GLY A 402 -11.43 -34.40 10.41
N LEU A 403 -11.41 -35.32 9.44
CA LEU A 403 -11.76 -36.73 9.61
C LEU A 403 -10.87 -37.46 10.63
N ASP A 404 -9.64 -37.01 10.82
CA ASP A 404 -8.67 -37.50 11.80
C ASP A 404 -8.54 -36.60 13.04
N SER A 405 -9.49 -35.66 13.23
CA SER A 405 -9.48 -34.62 14.26
C SER A 405 -8.36 -33.58 14.12
N GLY A 406 -7.66 -33.52 12.98
CA GLY A 406 -6.73 -32.43 12.67
C GLY A 406 -7.42 -31.07 12.57
N GLN A 407 -6.76 -30.05 13.10
CA GLN A 407 -7.20 -28.64 13.03
C GLN A 407 -6.14 -27.75 12.36
N ASP A 408 -4.89 -28.21 12.33
CA ASP A 408 -3.76 -27.48 11.79
C ASP A 408 -3.49 -27.81 10.31
N TYR A 409 -2.80 -26.92 9.59
CA TYR A 409 -2.38 -26.99 8.20
C TYR A 409 -3.51 -27.16 7.18
N TYR A 410 -4.57 -26.37 7.29
CA TYR A 410 -5.58 -26.27 6.22
C TYR A 410 -5.42 -25.02 5.35
N VAL A 411 -6.10 -25.04 4.22
CA VAL A 411 -6.21 -23.92 3.29
C VAL A 411 -7.63 -23.81 2.78
N MET A 412 -8.13 -22.59 2.71
CA MET A 412 -9.41 -22.22 2.12
C MET A 412 -9.16 -21.30 0.94
N LEU A 413 -9.81 -21.58 -0.19
CA LEU A 413 -10.04 -20.62 -1.26
C LEU A 413 -11.52 -20.22 -1.23
N ALA A 414 -11.82 -18.97 -0.87
CA ALA A 414 -13.13 -18.36 -1.02
C ALA A 414 -13.23 -17.62 -2.36
N SER A 415 -14.27 -17.91 -3.13
CA SER A 415 -14.54 -17.27 -4.43
C SER A 415 -15.90 -16.58 -4.40
N THR A 416 -15.96 -15.34 -4.86
CA THR A 416 -17.21 -14.57 -4.94
C THR A 416 -17.20 -13.53 -6.06
N ILE A 417 -18.37 -12.95 -6.33
CA ILE A 417 -18.59 -11.81 -7.21
C ILE A 417 -19.16 -10.68 -6.38
N LEU A 418 -18.43 -9.56 -6.30
CA LEU A 418 -18.85 -8.37 -5.56
C LEU A 418 -19.57 -7.38 -6.48
N GLU A 419 -20.70 -6.85 -6.04
CA GLU A 419 -21.36 -5.70 -6.68
C GLU A 419 -20.71 -4.41 -6.16
N LEU A 420 -19.93 -3.73 -7.02
CA LEU A 420 -19.18 -2.52 -6.68
C LEU A 420 -19.59 -1.35 -7.58
N LYS A 421 -19.50 -0.15 -7.02
CA LYS A 421 -19.68 1.13 -7.70
C LYS A 421 -18.33 1.70 -8.11
N ALA A 422 -18.30 2.63 -9.04
CA ALA A 422 -17.09 3.41 -9.28
C ALA A 422 -16.68 4.13 -7.99
N GLY A 423 -15.46 3.90 -7.52
CA GLY A 423 -15.02 4.37 -6.21
C GLY A 423 -13.61 3.97 -5.85
N VAL A 424 -13.05 4.63 -4.83
CA VAL A 424 -11.94 4.07 -4.06
C VAL A 424 -12.51 3.33 -2.87
N TYR A 425 -12.08 2.08 -2.71
CA TYR A 425 -12.49 1.18 -1.66
C TYR A 425 -11.32 0.88 -0.73
N ARG A 426 -11.64 0.73 0.56
CA ARG A 426 -10.76 0.13 1.55
C ARG A 426 -11.36 -1.20 1.98
N MET A 427 -10.60 -2.27 1.87
CA MET A 427 -11.00 -3.62 2.26
C MET A 427 -10.05 -4.15 3.32
N GLY A 428 -10.51 -5.11 4.11
CA GLY A 428 -9.73 -5.71 5.17
C GLY A 428 -9.89 -7.21 5.27
N VAL A 429 -8.80 -7.87 5.65
CA VAL A 429 -8.81 -9.26 6.10
C VAL A 429 -8.20 -9.28 7.49
N ASN A 430 -8.97 -9.72 8.48
CA ASN A 430 -8.42 -10.16 9.73
C ASN A 430 -8.13 -11.65 9.58
N SER A 431 -6.93 -12.06 9.95
CA SER A 431 -6.54 -13.46 9.84
C SER A 431 -5.54 -13.83 10.91
N ASP A 432 -5.75 -15.01 11.50
CA ASP A 432 -4.67 -15.82 12.05
C ASP A 432 -4.09 -16.68 10.92
N ASP A 433 -2.79 -16.58 10.79
CA ASP A 433 -1.95 -16.91 9.65
C ASP A 433 -2.25 -16.13 8.35
N GLY A 434 -1.75 -16.67 7.24
CA GLY A 434 -1.50 -15.93 6.02
C GLY A 434 -2.65 -15.97 5.04
N PHE A 435 -2.70 -14.94 4.20
CA PHE A 435 -3.72 -14.84 3.18
C PHE A 435 -3.22 -14.14 1.91
N VAL A 436 -3.97 -14.27 0.84
CA VAL A 436 -3.88 -13.42 -0.36
C VAL A 436 -5.28 -13.10 -0.88
N VAL A 437 -5.51 -11.85 -1.24
CA VAL A 437 -6.71 -11.41 -1.97
C VAL A 437 -6.32 -11.04 -3.38
N THR A 438 -7.00 -11.63 -4.37
CA THR A 438 -6.82 -11.31 -5.79
C THR A 438 -8.12 -10.87 -6.43
N TYR A 439 -7.97 -10.00 -7.41
CA TYR A 439 -8.98 -9.73 -8.40
C TYR A 439 -8.87 -10.77 -9.52
N ASP A 440 -9.89 -11.61 -9.70
CA ASP A 440 -9.89 -12.80 -10.57
C ASP A 440 -9.04 -13.98 -10.02
N ASP A 441 -8.92 -15.06 -10.80
CA ASP A 441 -8.23 -16.30 -10.43
C ASP A 441 -6.74 -16.07 -10.09
N PRO A 442 -6.26 -16.42 -8.88
CA PRO A 442 -4.87 -16.22 -8.45
C PRO A 442 -3.86 -17.09 -9.21
N ARG A 443 -4.33 -18.03 -10.04
CA ARG A 443 -3.50 -18.80 -10.98
C ARG A 443 -3.31 -18.06 -12.31
N ASP A 444 -4.09 -17.01 -12.58
CA ASP A 444 -3.88 -16.13 -13.73
C ASP A 444 -2.65 -15.26 -13.49
N VAL A 445 -1.69 -15.29 -14.41
CA VAL A 445 -0.47 -14.46 -14.32
C VAL A 445 -0.76 -12.95 -14.45
N PHE A 446 -1.96 -12.59 -14.89
CA PHE A 446 -2.44 -11.20 -14.95
C PHE A 446 -3.41 -10.84 -13.82
N ALA A 447 -3.72 -11.77 -12.90
CA ALA A 447 -4.54 -11.43 -11.74
C ALA A 447 -3.81 -10.39 -10.88
N ILE A 448 -4.55 -9.36 -10.48
CA ILE A 448 -4.01 -8.32 -9.61
C ILE A 448 -4.14 -8.82 -8.18
N GLN A 449 -2.99 -8.98 -7.51
CA GLN A 449 -2.97 -9.16 -6.07
C GLN A 449 -3.25 -7.83 -5.38
N LEU A 450 -4.35 -7.77 -4.63
CA LEU A 450 -4.79 -6.58 -3.91
C LEU A 450 -4.17 -6.50 -2.52
N ALA A 451 -4.00 -7.65 -1.87
CA ALA A 451 -3.35 -7.75 -0.57
C ALA A 451 -2.79 -9.16 -0.31
N SER A 452 -1.83 -9.25 0.59
CA SER A 452 -1.35 -10.51 1.14
C SER A 452 -0.73 -10.32 2.51
N ALA A 453 -0.76 -11.36 3.33
CA ALA A 453 0.08 -11.49 4.52
C ALA A 453 0.71 -12.88 4.56
N GLY A 454 1.92 -12.97 5.10
CA GLY A 454 2.56 -14.25 5.42
C GLY A 454 2.01 -14.86 6.71
N ASP A 455 2.63 -15.95 7.15
CA ASP A 455 2.39 -16.58 8.45
C ASP A 455 2.52 -15.57 9.60
N ARG A 456 1.52 -15.51 10.49
CA ARG A 456 1.41 -14.50 11.55
C ARG A 456 0.29 -14.84 12.52
N GLY A 457 0.37 -14.33 13.75
CA GLY A 457 -0.78 -14.34 14.65
C GLY A 457 -1.93 -13.44 14.15
N GLN A 458 -3.13 -13.67 14.70
CA GLN A 458 -4.33 -12.86 14.44
C GLN A 458 -4.06 -11.36 14.32
N THR A 459 -4.31 -10.78 13.14
CA THR A 459 -4.24 -9.34 12.93
C THR A 459 -4.96 -8.85 11.67
N THR A 460 -5.46 -7.62 11.73
CA THR A 460 -6.12 -6.95 10.61
C THR A 460 -5.12 -6.38 9.60
N SER A 461 -5.30 -6.73 8.32
CA SER A 461 -4.66 -6.08 7.19
C SER A 461 -5.68 -5.26 6.40
N LEU A 462 -5.45 -3.96 6.25
CA LEU A 462 -6.25 -3.08 5.38
C LEU A 462 -5.52 -2.78 4.08
N PHE A 463 -6.25 -2.68 2.98
CA PHE A 463 -5.72 -2.34 1.66
C PHE A 463 -6.75 -1.57 0.82
N ASP A 464 -6.23 -0.71 -0.06
CA ASP A 464 -7.04 0.18 -0.87
C ASP A 464 -6.94 -0.17 -2.36
N PHE A 465 -8.04 -0.05 -3.11
CA PHE A 465 -8.08 -0.25 -4.55
C PHE A 465 -9.13 0.64 -5.22
N VAL A 466 -9.01 0.78 -6.54
CA VAL A 466 -9.87 1.64 -7.37
C VAL A 466 -10.79 0.77 -8.23
N VAL A 467 -12.06 1.11 -8.24
CA VAL A 467 -13.06 0.62 -9.19
C VAL A 467 -13.41 1.76 -10.13
N GLN A 468 -13.12 1.62 -11.42
CA GLN A 468 -13.35 2.70 -12.39
C GLN A 468 -14.79 2.79 -12.87
N GLU A 469 -15.51 1.67 -12.90
CA GLU A 469 -16.87 1.57 -13.40
C GLU A 469 -17.73 0.72 -12.46
N ASP A 470 -19.00 1.09 -12.31
CA ASP A 470 -20.00 0.23 -11.70
C ASP A 470 -20.01 -1.15 -12.36
N GLY A 471 -20.07 -2.21 -11.55
CA GLY A 471 -20.09 -3.56 -12.08
C GLY A 471 -20.04 -4.68 -11.06
N LEU A 472 -20.05 -5.89 -11.61
CA LEU A 472 -19.90 -7.15 -10.89
C LEU A 472 -18.48 -7.65 -11.08
N TYR A 473 -17.73 -7.83 -10.00
CA TYR A 473 -16.30 -8.09 -10.05
C TYR A 473 -15.93 -9.38 -9.33
N PRO A 474 -15.14 -10.28 -9.94
CA PRO A 474 -14.70 -11.50 -9.27
C PRO A 474 -13.61 -11.18 -8.25
N PHE A 475 -13.73 -11.78 -7.06
CA PHE A 475 -12.71 -11.72 -6.02
C PHE A 475 -12.43 -13.13 -5.51
N GLN A 476 -11.17 -13.36 -5.14
CA GLN A 476 -10.74 -14.56 -4.47
C GLN A 476 -9.92 -14.23 -3.23
N LEU A 477 -10.17 -14.97 -2.15
CA LEU A 477 -9.38 -14.96 -0.93
C LEU A 477 -8.83 -16.38 -0.73
N ILE A 478 -7.51 -16.53 -0.74
CA ILE A 478 -6.87 -17.73 -0.21
C ILE A 478 -6.43 -17.39 1.21
N TRP A 479 -6.92 -18.14 2.17
CA TRP A 479 -6.45 -18.11 3.56
C TRP A 479 -5.87 -19.47 3.91
N TRP A 480 -4.78 -19.48 4.65
CA TRP A 480 -4.18 -20.70 5.15
C TRP A 480 -3.83 -20.57 6.61
N GLU A 481 -4.03 -21.67 7.30
CA GLU A 481 -3.67 -21.86 8.69
C GLU A 481 -2.42 -22.75 8.76
N SER A 482 -1.62 -22.54 9.80
CA SER A 482 -0.37 -23.24 10.08
C SER A 482 -0.45 -24.11 11.34
N THR A 483 -0.21 -23.53 12.51
CA THR A 483 -0.36 -24.18 13.81
C THR A 483 -0.93 -23.18 14.79
N GLY A 484 -1.78 -23.65 15.70
CA GLY A 484 -2.28 -22.83 16.80
C GLY A 484 -3.71 -22.39 16.55
N GLY A 485 -4.00 -21.11 16.78
CA GLY A 485 -5.33 -20.55 16.53
C GLY A 485 -5.61 -20.41 15.04
N SER A 486 -6.89 -20.39 14.67
CA SER A 486 -7.28 -20.10 13.30
C SER A 486 -8.51 -19.22 13.24
N GLU A 487 -8.38 -18.09 12.55
CA GLU A 487 -9.45 -17.11 12.37
C GLU A 487 -9.31 -16.44 11.00
N CYS A 488 -10.45 -16.14 10.37
CA CYS A 488 -10.50 -15.34 9.15
C CYS A 488 -11.82 -14.56 9.03
N GLU A 489 -11.71 -13.24 8.98
CA GLU A 489 -12.79 -12.31 8.68
C GLU A 489 -12.50 -11.52 7.40
N TRP A 490 -13.47 -11.41 6.49
CA TRP A 490 -13.32 -10.63 5.27
C TRP A 490 -14.37 -9.52 5.15
N PHE A 491 -13.89 -8.27 5.15
CA PHE A 491 -14.74 -7.10 5.34
C PHE A 491 -14.31 -5.92 4.46
N ILE A 492 -15.19 -4.92 4.34
CA ILE A 492 -14.91 -3.62 3.74
C ILE A 492 -14.95 -2.54 4.81
N VAL A 493 -14.29 -1.40 4.57
CA VAL A 493 -14.33 -0.25 5.45
C VAL A 493 -15.12 0.86 4.77
N ASP A 494 -16.15 1.36 5.45
CA ASP A 494 -16.88 2.54 4.99
C ASP A 494 -15.92 3.74 5.02
N ALA A 495 -15.74 4.37 3.87
CA ALA A 495 -14.79 5.45 3.70
C ALA A 495 -15.19 6.73 4.47
N THR A 496 -16.48 6.91 4.77
CA THR A 496 -17.02 8.08 5.45
C THR A 496 -16.96 7.92 6.97
N THR A 497 -17.31 6.73 7.48
CA THR A 497 -17.43 6.48 8.91
C THR A 497 -16.21 5.79 9.51
N GLY A 498 -15.44 5.06 8.71
CA GLY A 498 -14.36 4.18 9.19
C GLY A 498 -14.85 2.83 9.72
N GLU A 499 -16.16 2.57 9.65
CA GLU A 499 -16.78 1.33 10.12
C GLU A 499 -16.31 0.12 9.29
N GLN A 500 -16.01 -0.99 9.95
CA GLN A 500 -15.68 -2.26 9.31
C GLN A 500 -16.96 -3.09 9.14
N ILE A 501 -17.17 -3.62 7.94
CA ILE A 501 -18.43 -4.23 7.50
C ILE A 501 -18.11 -5.56 6.82
N LEU A 502 -18.54 -6.69 7.39
CA LEU A 502 -18.39 -7.99 6.75
C LEU A 502 -19.00 -7.98 5.34
N ILE A 503 -18.26 -8.52 4.38
CA ILE A 503 -18.74 -8.59 3.00
C ILE A 503 -20.00 -9.47 2.98
N ASN A 504 -21.05 -8.97 2.34
CA ASN A 504 -22.38 -9.59 2.25
C ASN A 504 -23.21 -9.60 3.54
N ASP A 505 -22.85 -8.82 4.57
CA ASP A 505 -23.77 -8.49 5.66
C ASP A 505 -24.84 -7.52 5.16
N LEU A 506 -26.08 -8.01 4.97
CA LEU A 506 -27.21 -7.22 4.47
C LEU A 506 -28.21 -6.81 5.56
N THR A 507 -28.02 -7.28 6.79
CA THR A 507 -29.03 -7.25 7.85
C THR A 507 -28.72 -6.25 8.96
N HIS A 508 -27.46 -5.85 9.12
CA HIS A 508 -27.07 -4.86 10.12
C HIS A 508 -27.15 -3.43 9.53
N PHE A 509 -28.35 -2.84 9.64
CA PHE A 509 -28.75 -1.54 9.07
C PHE A 509 -28.15 -0.29 9.74
N PHE A 510 -26.84 -0.26 10.00
CA PHE A 510 -26.12 1.00 10.28
C PHE A 510 -25.39 1.58 9.06
N GLN A 511 -25.48 0.90 7.92
CA GLN A 511 -24.59 1.10 6.78
C GLN A 511 -25.33 1.72 5.59
N ALA A 512 -24.76 2.76 4.98
CA ALA A 512 -25.30 3.37 3.77
C ALA A 512 -25.00 2.55 2.49
N SER A 513 -24.11 1.54 2.52
CA SER A 513 -23.66 0.82 1.31
C SER A 513 -23.02 -0.56 1.60
N PRO A 514 -23.79 -1.60 2.03
CA PRO A 514 -23.25 -2.96 2.14
C PRO A 514 -22.81 -3.48 0.76
N VAL A 515 -21.67 -4.18 0.71
CA VAL A 515 -21.21 -4.84 -0.52
C VAL A 515 -21.85 -6.21 -0.64
N LYS A 516 -22.71 -6.37 -1.64
CA LYS A 516 -23.34 -7.65 -1.94
C LYS A 516 -22.34 -8.59 -2.58
N ALA A 517 -22.38 -9.84 -2.15
CA ALA A 517 -21.58 -10.91 -2.72
C ALA A 517 -22.50 -11.96 -3.35
N TYR A 518 -22.07 -12.51 -4.48
CA TYR A 518 -22.78 -13.53 -5.20
C TYR A 518 -21.85 -14.68 -5.53
N ARG A 519 -22.34 -15.91 -5.37
CA ARG A 519 -21.55 -17.11 -5.64
C ARG A 519 -21.12 -17.13 -7.11
N THR A 520 -19.86 -17.48 -7.34
CA THR A 520 -19.27 -17.47 -8.67
C THR A 520 -20.01 -18.40 -9.62
N ALA A 521 -20.14 -17.96 -10.87
CA ALA A 521 -20.43 -18.85 -11.99
C ALA A 521 -19.29 -19.90 -12.14
N PRO A 522 -19.44 -20.93 -12.99
CA PRO A 522 -18.42 -21.96 -13.17
C PRO A 522 -17.04 -21.34 -13.51
N PRO A 523 -15.92 -21.95 -13.06
CA PRO A 523 -14.57 -21.41 -13.29
C PRO A 523 -14.36 -21.02 -14.75
N ARG A 524 -13.69 -19.88 -14.99
CA ARG A 524 -13.40 -19.37 -16.34
C ARG A 524 -11.96 -19.66 -16.73
N PRO A 525 -11.63 -19.62 -18.04
CA PRO A 525 -10.25 -19.84 -18.45
C PRO A 525 -9.34 -18.73 -17.94
N TYR A 526 -8.08 -19.05 -17.64
CA TYR A 526 -7.08 -18.11 -17.14
C TYR A 526 -5.75 -18.27 -17.87
N VAL A 527 -4.89 -17.24 -17.81
CA VAL A 527 -3.54 -17.31 -18.36
C VAL A 527 -2.59 -17.95 -17.35
N LYS A 528 -2.18 -19.19 -17.58
CA LYS A 528 -1.26 -19.92 -16.70
C LYS A 528 0.20 -19.49 -16.84
N SER A 529 0.64 -19.13 -18.05
CA SER A 529 2.03 -18.72 -18.29
C SER A 529 2.17 -17.88 -19.55
N ILE A 530 3.18 -17.01 -19.54
CA ILE A 530 3.60 -16.18 -20.66
C ILE A 530 5.12 -16.25 -20.82
N ASN A 531 5.59 -16.19 -22.06
CA ASN A 531 6.99 -16.04 -22.43
C ASN A 531 7.09 -15.08 -23.63
N PRO A 532 7.97 -14.06 -23.61
CA PRO A 532 8.76 -13.62 -22.47
C PRO A 532 7.89 -13.25 -21.27
N THR A 533 8.39 -13.43 -20.05
CA THR A 533 7.66 -13.06 -18.84
C THR A 533 7.46 -11.54 -18.73
N GLN A 534 6.46 -11.09 -17.96
CA GLN A 534 6.22 -9.67 -17.71
C GLN A 534 7.50 -8.98 -17.22
N GLY A 535 7.92 -7.93 -17.90
CA GLY A 535 9.09 -7.13 -17.54
C GLY A 535 10.44 -7.80 -17.81
N ALA A 536 10.46 -8.95 -18.50
CA ALA A 536 11.72 -9.65 -18.80
C ALA A 536 12.70 -8.72 -19.53
N ALA A 537 13.95 -8.70 -19.05
CA ALA A 537 15.05 -7.99 -19.69
C ALA A 537 15.99 -8.97 -20.39
N SER A 538 16.82 -8.44 -21.30
CA SER A 538 17.81 -9.22 -22.04
C SER A 538 17.24 -10.40 -22.83
N VAL A 539 16.00 -10.25 -23.31
CA VAL A 539 15.32 -11.23 -24.17
C VAL A 539 16.01 -11.29 -25.53
N ALA A 540 16.23 -12.48 -26.06
CA ALA A 540 16.84 -12.65 -27.38
C ALA A 540 15.98 -12.01 -28.47
N THR A 541 16.63 -11.48 -29.51
CA THR A 541 15.98 -10.70 -30.57
C THR A 541 14.93 -11.46 -31.39
N ASN A 542 14.86 -12.80 -31.25
CA ASN A 542 13.96 -13.68 -31.99
C ASN A 542 13.13 -14.60 -31.08
N THR A 543 13.04 -14.32 -29.78
CA THR A 543 12.25 -15.13 -28.84
C THR A 543 10.78 -15.14 -29.27
N ALA A 544 10.21 -16.34 -29.40
CA ALA A 544 8.78 -16.50 -29.68
C ALA A 544 7.94 -16.07 -28.47
N ILE A 545 6.81 -15.43 -28.77
CA ILE A 545 5.79 -15.10 -27.78
C ILE A 545 4.97 -16.38 -27.56
N ALA A 546 5.06 -16.97 -26.36
CA ALA A 546 4.31 -18.17 -26.00
C ALA A 546 3.36 -17.87 -24.83
N VAL A 547 2.15 -18.43 -24.88
CA VAL A 547 1.14 -18.32 -23.83
C VAL A 547 0.51 -19.68 -23.59
N THR A 548 0.27 -20.02 -22.34
CA THR A 548 -0.56 -21.17 -21.96
C THR A 548 -1.80 -20.69 -21.23
N LEU A 549 -2.98 -21.01 -21.78
CA LEU A 549 -4.27 -20.83 -21.14
C LEU A 549 -4.74 -22.17 -20.58
N VAL A 550 -5.44 -22.15 -19.45
CA VAL A 550 -6.12 -23.32 -18.90
C VAL A 550 -7.61 -23.03 -18.88
N ASP A 551 -8.40 -23.98 -19.38
CA ASP A 551 -9.86 -23.90 -19.38
C ASP A 551 -10.40 -24.09 -17.96
N GLY A 552 -11.47 -23.36 -17.65
CA GLY A 552 -12.32 -23.69 -16.52
C GLY A 552 -13.50 -24.54 -17.00
N ALA A 553 -14.63 -24.40 -16.33
CA ALA A 553 -15.89 -24.92 -16.85
C ALA A 553 -16.34 -24.15 -18.11
N ALA A 554 -16.05 -22.84 -18.19
CA ALA A 554 -16.00 -22.14 -19.47
C ALA A 554 -14.66 -22.41 -20.15
N LYS A 555 -14.68 -22.59 -21.46
CA LYS A 555 -13.52 -22.93 -22.29
C LYS A 555 -13.14 -21.78 -23.20
N VAL A 556 -11.85 -21.66 -23.50
CA VAL A 556 -11.31 -20.70 -24.48
C VAL A 556 -11.91 -20.99 -25.85
N VAL A 557 -12.38 -19.93 -26.51
CA VAL A 557 -12.85 -19.95 -27.90
C VAL A 557 -11.65 -19.67 -28.81
N THR A 558 -11.02 -20.70 -29.34
CA THR A 558 -9.69 -20.58 -29.99
C THR A 558 -9.66 -19.63 -31.20
N ASN A 559 -10.75 -19.50 -31.95
CA ASN A 559 -10.87 -18.56 -33.08
C ASN A 559 -11.03 -17.09 -32.66
N SER A 560 -11.19 -16.80 -31.37
CA SER A 560 -11.20 -15.44 -30.83
C SER A 560 -9.80 -14.92 -30.48
N ILE A 561 -8.78 -15.79 -30.47
CA ILE A 561 -7.44 -15.46 -30.00
C ILE A 561 -6.76 -14.48 -30.96
N GLN A 562 -6.30 -13.34 -30.44
CA GLN A 562 -5.46 -12.38 -31.14
C GLN A 562 -4.20 -12.12 -30.32
N VAL A 563 -3.05 -12.09 -31.00
CA VAL A 563 -1.76 -11.70 -30.43
C VAL A 563 -1.22 -10.53 -31.22
N LEU A 564 -0.93 -9.42 -30.55
CA LEU A 564 -0.34 -8.23 -31.15
C LEU A 564 1.02 -7.96 -30.50
N LEU A 565 2.00 -7.54 -31.30
CA LEU A 565 3.30 -7.07 -30.86
C LEU A 565 3.48 -5.62 -31.32
N ASN A 566 3.63 -4.70 -30.36
CA ASN A 566 3.70 -3.26 -30.60
C ASN A 566 2.51 -2.73 -31.43
N GLY A 567 1.32 -3.28 -31.18
CA GLY A 567 0.09 -2.95 -31.92
C GLY A 567 -0.06 -3.64 -33.28
N ALA A 568 0.93 -4.38 -33.77
CA ALA A 568 0.83 -5.15 -35.02
C ALA A 568 0.38 -6.59 -34.74
N ALA A 569 -0.66 -7.06 -35.45
CA ALA A 569 -1.16 -8.43 -35.30
C ALA A 569 -0.14 -9.47 -35.81
N LEU A 570 0.00 -10.56 -35.05
CA LEU A 570 0.79 -11.74 -35.41
C LEU A 570 -0.11 -12.89 -35.86
N THR A 571 0.48 -13.89 -36.51
CA THR A 571 -0.19 -15.17 -36.84
C THR A 571 0.29 -16.24 -35.85
N PRO A 572 -0.47 -16.53 -34.77
CA PRO A 572 -0.08 -17.55 -33.80
C PRO A 572 -0.38 -18.97 -34.30
N ALA A 573 0.48 -19.91 -33.91
CA ALA A 573 0.15 -21.33 -33.85
C ALA A 573 -0.61 -21.62 -32.55
N ILE A 574 -1.80 -22.22 -32.64
CA ILE A 574 -2.69 -22.48 -31.50
C ILE A 574 -2.97 -23.99 -31.44
N THR A 575 -2.76 -24.60 -30.28
CA THR A 575 -3.10 -26.00 -30.00
C THR A 575 -3.94 -26.08 -28.73
N GLN A 576 -5.08 -26.78 -28.78
CA GLN A 576 -5.94 -27.03 -27.62
C GLN A 576 -6.02 -28.54 -27.35
N ALA A 577 -5.61 -28.97 -26.15
CA ALA A 577 -5.65 -30.37 -25.72
C ALA A 577 -5.81 -30.46 -24.20
N SER A 578 -6.66 -31.37 -23.71
CA SER A 578 -6.88 -31.64 -22.29
C SER A 578 -7.06 -30.38 -21.43
N ASP A 579 -7.98 -29.51 -21.86
CA ASP A 579 -8.32 -28.25 -21.17
C ASP A 579 -7.14 -27.25 -21.08
N VAL A 580 -6.11 -27.42 -21.91
CA VAL A 580 -4.99 -26.49 -22.06
C VAL A 580 -4.93 -25.98 -23.49
N THR A 581 -4.88 -24.65 -23.65
CA THR A 581 -4.62 -24.00 -24.93
C THR A 581 -3.23 -23.38 -24.93
N THR A 582 -2.37 -23.81 -25.86
CA THR A 582 -1.03 -23.26 -26.06
C THR A 582 -1.01 -22.38 -27.30
N ILE A 583 -0.39 -21.22 -27.19
CA ILE A 583 -0.30 -20.19 -28.23
C ILE A 583 1.18 -19.90 -28.43
N SER A 584 1.65 -19.88 -29.68
CA SER A 584 3.03 -19.51 -30.03
C SER A 584 3.05 -18.61 -31.26
N ALA A 585 3.61 -17.41 -31.13
CA ALA A 585 3.73 -16.44 -32.20
C ALA A 585 5.20 -15.99 -32.36
N THR A 586 5.73 -16.11 -33.58
CA THR A 586 7.09 -15.66 -33.88
C THR A 586 7.07 -14.16 -34.23
N PRO A 587 8.00 -13.34 -33.71
CA PRO A 587 8.14 -11.97 -34.16
C PRO A 587 8.32 -11.87 -35.69
N PRO A 588 7.82 -10.82 -36.36
CA PRO A 588 7.90 -10.68 -37.82
C PRO A 588 9.34 -10.50 -38.34
N GLY A 589 10.30 -10.26 -37.44
CA GLY A 589 11.73 -10.16 -37.74
C GLY A 589 12.56 -10.06 -36.46
N VAL A 590 13.85 -9.78 -36.62
CA VAL A 590 14.77 -9.51 -35.50
C VAL A 590 14.33 -8.24 -34.79
N LEU A 591 13.98 -8.35 -33.52
CA LEU A 591 13.62 -7.20 -32.70
C LEU A 591 14.85 -6.33 -32.43
N PRO A 592 14.75 -4.99 -32.49
CA PRO A 592 15.89 -4.11 -32.24
C PRO A 592 16.46 -4.28 -30.83
N PHE A 593 17.78 -4.24 -30.68
CA PHE A 593 18.43 -4.26 -29.38
C PHE A 593 17.93 -3.13 -28.48
N LEU A 594 17.77 -3.41 -27.18
CA LEU A 594 17.26 -2.47 -26.16
C LEU A 594 15.84 -1.94 -26.42
N SER A 595 15.13 -2.46 -27.43
CA SER A 595 13.73 -2.07 -27.64
C SER A 595 12.84 -2.63 -26.53
N SER A 596 11.96 -1.78 -26.01
CA SER A 596 10.82 -2.20 -25.20
C SER A 596 9.70 -2.62 -26.15
N ASN A 597 9.19 -3.83 -25.94
CA ASN A 597 8.17 -4.44 -26.79
C ASN A 597 6.93 -4.74 -25.95
N ASN A 598 5.77 -4.25 -26.40
CA ASN A 598 4.49 -4.51 -25.76
C ASN A 598 3.76 -5.64 -26.50
N VAL A 599 3.27 -6.62 -25.76
CA VAL A 599 2.43 -7.70 -26.27
C VAL A 599 1.01 -7.49 -25.77
N THR A 600 0.04 -7.63 -26.67
CA THR A 600 -1.38 -7.70 -26.32
C THR A 600 -1.93 -9.06 -26.71
N LEU A 601 -2.55 -9.77 -25.76
CA LEU A 601 -3.29 -11.00 -25.97
C LEU A 601 -4.78 -10.72 -25.73
N VAL A 602 -5.61 -11.00 -26.74
CA VAL A 602 -7.07 -10.96 -26.63
C VAL A 602 -7.60 -12.37 -26.82
N PHE A 603 -8.53 -12.81 -25.97
CA PHE A 603 -9.29 -14.05 -26.18
C PHE A 603 -10.66 -13.96 -25.51
N SER A 604 -11.62 -14.72 -26.02
CA SER A 604 -12.95 -14.91 -25.41
C SER A 604 -13.15 -16.32 -24.90
N ASP A 605 -14.12 -16.49 -23.99
CA ASP A 605 -14.61 -17.78 -23.53
C ASP A 605 -16.01 -18.10 -24.08
N ASN A 606 -16.45 -19.34 -23.87
CA ASN A 606 -17.79 -19.81 -24.23
C ASN A 606 -18.78 -19.77 -23.05
N GLY A 607 -18.46 -19.03 -21.99
CA GLY A 607 -19.34 -18.86 -20.85
C GLY A 607 -20.61 -18.09 -21.23
N THR A 608 -21.63 -18.11 -20.37
CA THR A 608 -22.84 -17.30 -20.54
C THR A 608 -22.95 -16.33 -19.37
N PRO A 609 -22.81 -15.02 -19.58
CA PRO A 609 -22.40 -14.36 -20.83
C PRO A 609 -20.92 -14.63 -21.16
N ALA A 610 -20.58 -14.57 -22.46
CA ALA A 610 -19.21 -14.74 -22.92
C ALA A 610 -18.39 -13.51 -22.52
N LEU A 611 -17.17 -13.72 -22.04
CA LEU A 611 -16.25 -12.64 -21.71
C LEU A 611 -15.11 -12.60 -22.70
N THR A 612 -14.69 -11.38 -23.08
CA THR A 612 -13.48 -11.14 -23.86
C THR A 612 -12.46 -10.45 -22.96
N ARG A 613 -11.28 -11.04 -22.82
CA ARG A 613 -10.20 -10.53 -21.98
C ARG A 613 -9.10 -9.92 -22.83
N THR A 614 -8.64 -8.73 -22.45
CA THR A 614 -7.42 -8.14 -22.99
C THR A 614 -6.32 -8.22 -21.94
N ASN A 615 -5.18 -8.79 -22.31
CA ASN A 615 -4.02 -8.95 -21.45
C ASN A 615 -2.84 -8.26 -22.10
N GLN A 616 -2.07 -7.51 -21.33
CA GLN A 616 -0.93 -6.78 -21.85
C GLN A 616 0.30 -6.97 -20.98
N TRP A 617 1.44 -7.19 -21.63
CA TRP A 617 2.73 -7.21 -20.97
C TRP A 617 3.81 -6.58 -21.82
N SER A 618 4.98 -6.36 -21.24
CA SER A 618 6.15 -5.90 -21.99
C SER A 618 7.41 -6.66 -21.63
N PHE A 619 8.38 -6.61 -22.54
CA PHE A 619 9.74 -7.11 -22.32
C PHE A 619 10.75 -6.23 -23.06
N THR A 620 12.00 -6.28 -22.62
CA THR A 620 13.11 -5.55 -23.25
C THR A 620 14.09 -6.52 -23.89
N VAL A 621 14.45 -6.23 -25.14
CA VAL A 621 15.42 -7.01 -25.91
C VAL A 621 16.84 -6.77 -25.40
N GLU A 622 17.69 -7.79 -25.48
CA GLU A 622 19.11 -7.69 -25.11
C GLU A 622 19.86 -6.54 -25.76
N SER A 623 21.05 -6.23 -25.21
CA SER A 623 21.98 -5.32 -25.86
C SER A 623 22.73 -6.04 -27.00
N SER A 624 23.36 -5.26 -27.88
CA SER A 624 24.27 -5.78 -28.90
C SER A 624 25.67 -6.09 -28.37
N LEU A 625 25.96 -5.79 -27.10
CA LEU A 625 27.28 -6.00 -26.52
C LEU A 625 27.51 -7.49 -26.22
N PRO A 626 28.75 -7.98 -26.36
CA PRO A 626 29.11 -9.30 -25.86
C PRO A 626 28.87 -9.36 -24.34
N LYS A 627 28.36 -10.50 -23.85
CA LYS A 627 27.99 -10.68 -22.44
C LYS A 627 29.09 -11.40 -21.66
N VAL A 628 29.35 -10.97 -20.44
CA VAL A 628 30.23 -11.65 -19.48
C VAL A 628 29.39 -12.17 -18.33
N LEU A 629 29.55 -13.45 -17.96
CA LEU A 629 29.04 -13.96 -16.69
C LEU A 629 30.03 -13.59 -15.60
N PHE A 630 29.57 -12.87 -14.58
CA PHE A 630 30.38 -12.49 -13.42
C PHE A 630 29.81 -13.17 -12.17
N VAL A 631 30.49 -14.21 -11.68
CA VAL A 631 30.05 -14.97 -10.52
C VAL A 631 30.70 -14.38 -9.27
N ALA A 632 29.88 -13.98 -8.30
CA ALA A 632 30.32 -13.37 -7.04
C ALA A 632 29.48 -13.92 -5.87
N ALA A 633 29.94 -13.76 -4.63
CA ALA A 633 29.14 -14.17 -3.46
C ALA A 633 27.76 -13.49 -3.42
N ASN A 634 27.74 -12.17 -3.62
CA ASN A 634 26.50 -11.39 -3.58
C ASN A 634 26.47 -10.36 -4.72
N PRO A 635 25.75 -10.63 -5.83
CA PRO A 635 25.71 -9.74 -6.98
C PRO A 635 24.91 -8.44 -6.72
N ALA A 636 24.08 -8.39 -5.66
CA ALA A 636 23.34 -7.20 -5.29
C ALA A 636 24.21 -6.16 -4.57
N VAL A 637 25.27 -6.62 -3.88
CA VAL A 637 26.21 -5.76 -3.14
C VAL A 637 27.63 -6.29 -3.36
N LEU A 638 28.24 -5.88 -4.47
CA LEU A 638 29.63 -6.24 -4.79
C LEU A 638 30.61 -5.53 -3.84
N ASN A 639 31.68 -6.24 -3.44
CA ASN A 639 32.78 -5.59 -2.73
C ASN A 639 33.53 -4.61 -3.68
N PRO A 640 34.40 -3.74 -3.16
CA PRO A 640 35.10 -2.74 -3.99
C PRO A 640 35.89 -3.33 -5.17
N SER A 641 36.49 -4.51 -5.00
CA SER A 641 37.29 -5.15 -6.03
C SER A 641 36.43 -5.78 -7.13
N ASP A 642 35.33 -6.45 -6.76
CA ASP A 642 34.33 -6.97 -7.68
C ASP A 642 33.67 -5.85 -8.48
N ALA A 643 33.31 -4.75 -7.80
CA ALA A 643 32.75 -3.57 -8.43
C ALA A 643 33.73 -2.94 -9.42
N ALA A 644 35.02 -2.86 -9.08
CA ALA A 644 36.05 -2.36 -9.97
C ALA A 644 36.28 -3.27 -11.20
N ALA A 645 36.29 -4.59 -11.00
CA ALA A 645 36.42 -5.57 -12.08
C ALA A 645 35.22 -5.50 -13.04
N LYS A 646 33.98 -5.47 -12.49
CA LYS A 646 32.76 -5.25 -13.26
C LYS A 646 32.80 -3.94 -14.04
N ALA A 647 33.13 -2.83 -13.38
CA ALA A 647 33.23 -1.53 -14.02
C ALA A 647 34.25 -1.51 -15.16
N ARG A 648 35.38 -2.22 -15.03
CA ARG A 648 36.39 -2.34 -16.09
C ARG A 648 35.85 -3.11 -17.30
N LEU A 649 35.14 -4.21 -17.07
CA LEU A 649 34.50 -5.01 -18.13
C LEU A 649 33.47 -4.17 -18.90
N GLU A 650 32.66 -3.39 -18.18
CA GLU A 650 31.60 -2.57 -18.77
C GLU A 650 32.15 -1.32 -19.46
N SER A 651 32.85 -0.46 -18.72
CA SER A 651 33.21 0.89 -19.18
C SER A 651 34.40 0.94 -20.13
N VAL A 652 35.29 -0.05 -20.08
CA VAL A 652 36.53 -0.03 -20.88
C VAL A 652 36.59 -1.15 -21.91
N LEU A 653 36.08 -2.33 -21.57
CA LEU A 653 36.13 -3.48 -22.48
C LEU A 653 34.85 -3.67 -23.28
N GLY A 654 33.78 -2.91 -22.99
CA GLY A 654 32.56 -2.87 -23.79
C GLY A 654 31.71 -4.13 -23.68
N PHE A 655 31.73 -4.79 -22.51
CA PHE A 655 30.88 -5.93 -22.22
C PHE A 655 29.61 -5.53 -21.47
N GLU A 656 28.52 -6.26 -21.69
CA GLU A 656 27.40 -6.31 -20.75
C GLU A 656 27.72 -7.35 -19.67
N VAL A 657 27.80 -6.93 -18.40
CA VAL A 657 28.09 -7.84 -17.29
C VAL A 657 26.79 -8.37 -16.68
N VAL A 658 26.61 -9.69 -16.73
CA VAL A 658 25.53 -10.40 -16.05
C VAL A 658 26.10 -10.99 -14.77
N ALA A 659 25.83 -10.33 -13.64
CA ALA A 659 26.30 -10.78 -12.33
C ALA A 659 25.32 -11.80 -11.71
N VAL A 660 25.85 -12.92 -11.21
CA VAL A 660 25.06 -14.00 -10.59
C VAL A 660 25.71 -14.42 -9.27
N GLY A 661 24.88 -14.74 -8.27
CA GLY A 661 25.34 -15.24 -6.98
C GLY A 661 25.87 -16.66 -7.09
N ASP A 662 26.97 -16.98 -6.40
CA ASP A 662 27.63 -18.29 -6.42
C ASP A 662 26.68 -19.48 -6.19
N THR A 663 25.73 -19.34 -5.27
CA THR A 663 24.74 -20.35 -4.91
C THR A 663 23.67 -20.48 -6.01
N ALA A 664 23.26 -19.35 -6.58
CA ALA A 664 22.23 -19.27 -7.62
C ALA A 664 22.75 -19.67 -9.00
N SER A 665 24.07 -19.62 -9.23
CA SER A 665 24.64 -19.84 -10.55
C SER A 665 24.46 -21.28 -11.01
N GLN A 666 24.27 -21.48 -12.32
CA GLN A 666 24.08 -22.78 -12.97
C GLN A 666 24.92 -22.86 -14.26
N THR A 667 25.23 -24.07 -14.73
CA THR A 667 25.99 -24.29 -15.98
C THR A 667 25.36 -23.57 -17.19
N SER A 668 24.03 -23.48 -17.23
CA SER A 668 23.26 -22.78 -18.26
C SER A 668 23.52 -21.27 -18.32
N ASP A 669 24.03 -20.65 -17.26
CA ASP A 669 24.37 -19.22 -17.24
C ASP A 669 25.53 -18.88 -18.18
N ALA A 670 26.35 -19.88 -18.55
CA ALA A 670 27.42 -19.73 -19.54
C ALA A 670 26.88 -19.55 -20.97
N ASN A 671 25.61 -19.87 -21.23
CA ASN A 671 25.03 -19.78 -22.56
C ASN A 671 25.09 -18.34 -23.10
N ARG A 672 25.55 -18.19 -24.35
CA ARG A 672 25.71 -16.91 -25.05
C ARG A 672 26.65 -15.91 -24.33
N LYS A 673 27.55 -16.37 -23.47
CA LYS A 673 28.59 -15.54 -22.86
C LYS A 673 29.89 -15.61 -23.65
N ALA A 674 30.58 -14.49 -23.73
CA ALA A 674 31.90 -14.37 -24.34
C ALA A 674 33.02 -14.73 -23.34
N LEU A 675 32.75 -14.63 -22.04
CA LEU A 675 33.70 -14.87 -20.95
C LEU A 675 32.93 -15.18 -19.66
N ILE A 676 33.50 -16.02 -18.81
CA ILE A 676 33.11 -16.22 -17.41
C ILE A 676 34.23 -15.64 -16.54
N VAL A 677 33.87 -14.80 -15.59
CA VAL A 677 34.75 -14.31 -14.53
C VAL A 677 34.23 -14.84 -13.21
N ILE A 678 35.08 -15.55 -12.47
CA ILE A 678 34.74 -16.13 -11.16
C ILE A 678 35.53 -15.36 -10.12
N SER A 679 34.85 -14.57 -9.30
CA SER A 679 35.47 -13.76 -8.24
C SER A 679 35.99 -14.63 -7.10
N SER A 680 37.03 -14.19 -6.39
CA SER A 680 37.46 -14.81 -5.13
C SER A 680 36.53 -14.56 -3.94
N THR A 681 35.40 -13.88 -4.14
CA THR A 681 34.38 -13.77 -3.09
C THR A 681 33.50 -15.00 -3.02
N VAL A 682 33.43 -15.80 -4.09
CA VAL A 682 32.54 -16.96 -4.16
C VAL A 682 32.96 -18.02 -3.12
N GLY A 683 31.99 -18.73 -2.56
CA GLY A 683 32.28 -20.00 -1.91
C GLY A 683 32.62 -21.03 -2.98
N SER A 684 33.86 -21.54 -3.03
CA SER A 684 34.27 -22.50 -4.06
C SER A 684 33.36 -23.72 -4.11
N GLY A 685 32.93 -24.24 -2.96
CA GLY A 685 31.96 -25.35 -2.88
C GLY A 685 30.56 -25.04 -3.46
N ASN A 686 30.15 -23.77 -3.50
CA ASN A 686 28.91 -23.35 -4.15
C ASN A 686 29.03 -23.37 -5.68
N VAL A 687 30.21 -23.02 -6.21
CA VAL A 687 30.48 -22.99 -7.66
C VAL A 687 30.85 -24.39 -8.17
N ASN A 688 31.79 -25.06 -7.51
CA ASN A 688 32.22 -26.43 -7.78
C ASN A 688 32.50 -26.64 -9.29
N THR A 689 32.16 -27.80 -9.86
CA THR A 689 32.41 -28.12 -11.27
C THR A 689 31.43 -27.46 -12.26
N LYS A 690 30.53 -26.56 -11.83
CA LYS A 690 29.42 -26.02 -12.68
C LYS A 690 29.91 -25.47 -14.03
N PHE A 691 31.08 -24.83 -14.05
CA PHE A 691 31.64 -24.20 -15.25
C PHE A 691 32.84 -24.94 -15.84
N ARG A 692 33.27 -26.07 -15.28
CA ARG A 692 34.45 -26.82 -15.73
C ARG A 692 34.37 -27.16 -17.23
N ASP A 693 33.23 -27.74 -17.63
CA ASP A 693 33.05 -28.37 -18.94
C ASP A 693 32.50 -27.41 -20.02
N VAL A 694 32.25 -26.14 -19.69
CA VAL A 694 31.63 -25.18 -20.63
C VAL A 694 32.62 -24.70 -21.70
N ALA A 695 32.16 -24.58 -22.95
CA ALA A 695 32.97 -24.09 -24.07
C ALA A 695 33.07 -22.54 -24.12
N VAL A 696 33.20 -21.91 -22.95
CA VAL A 696 33.37 -20.44 -22.79
C VAL A 696 34.71 -20.19 -22.09
N PRO A 697 35.49 -19.16 -22.47
CA PRO A 697 36.70 -18.80 -21.75
C PRO A 697 36.42 -18.50 -20.27
N ILE A 698 37.34 -18.88 -19.38
CA ILE A 698 37.24 -18.62 -17.93
C ILE A 698 38.44 -17.80 -17.47
N LEU A 699 38.16 -16.73 -16.74
CA LEU A 699 39.11 -16.04 -15.86
C LEU A 699 38.72 -16.37 -14.42
N ASN A 700 39.46 -17.29 -13.81
CA ASN A 700 39.24 -17.69 -12.44
C ASN A 700 40.11 -16.84 -11.52
N TRP A 701 39.46 -16.21 -10.55
CA TRP A 701 40.09 -15.47 -9.47
C TRP A 701 39.93 -16.19 -8.12
N GLU A 702 39.07 -17.21 -8.01
CA GLU A 702 38.96 -18.03 -6.80
C GLU A 702 39.98 -19.19 -6.78
N ALA A 703 41.07 -19.01 -6.03
CA ALA A 703 42.17 -19.99 -6.00
C ALA A 703 41.73 -21.36 -5.46
N ALA A 704 40.78 -21.43 -4.52
CA ALA A 704 40.28 -22.68 -3.97
C ALA A 704 39.34 -23.43 -4.93
N LEU A 705 39.07 -22.90 -6.12
CA LEU A 705 38.27 -23.56 -7.17
C LEU A 705 39.15 -24.18 -8.28
N GLU A 706 40.47 -23.98 -8.23
CA GLU A 706 41.37 -24.43 -9.31
C GLU A 706 41.42 -25.96 -9.47
N ASP A 707 41.25 -26.72 -8.39
CA ASP A 707 41.12 -28.18 -8.44
C ASP A 707 39.77 -28.64 -9.00
N ASP A 708 38.68 -27.98 -8.61
CA ASP A 708 37.35 -28.24 -9.19
C ASP A 708 37.30 -27.93 -10.71
N LEU A 709 38.09 -26.96 -11.17
CA LEU A 709 38.28 -26.64 -12.60
C LEU A 709 39.34 -27.52 -13.28
N LEU A 710 39.96 -28.45 -12.55
CA LEU A 710 41.04 -29.34 -13.00
C LEU A 710 42.30 -28.60 -13.50
N ALA A 711 42.51 -27.37 -13.09
CA ALA A 711 43.72 -26.62 -13.42
C ALA A 711 44.93 -27.09 -12.60
N ALA A 712 44.68 -27.57 -11.39
CA ALA A 712 45.67 -28.07 -10.44
C ALA A 712 45.14 -29.29 -9.68
N PRO A 713 46.01 -30.14 -9.11
CA PRO A 713 45.58 -31.33 -8.38
C PRO A 713 45.08 -31.01 -6.95
N LEU A 714 45.30 -29.79 -6.47
CA LEU A 714 44.92 -29.30 -5.16
C LEU A 714 44.39 -27.86 -5.26
N ALA A 715 43.44 -27.52 -4.39
CA ALA A 715 42.98 -26.15 -4.18
C ALA A 715 44.16 -25.19 -3.93
N GLY A 716 44.05 -23.98 -4.45
CA GLY A 716 45.04 -22.92 -4.26
C GLY A 716 45.14 -22.45 -2.80
N VAL A 717 46.27 -21.83 -2.48
CA VAL A 717 46.63 -21.42 -1.12
C VAL A 717 46.84 -19.91 -1.07
N THR A 718 46.45 -19.29 0.06
CA THR A 718 46.63 -17.86 0.31
C THR A 718 47.75 -17.61 1.31
N VAL A 719 48.65 -16.69 0.99
CA VAL A 719 49.74 -16.27 1.89
C VAL A 719 49.70 -14.78 2.15
N ALA A 720 49.95 -14.39 3.40
CA ALA A 720 49.91 -13.00 3.84
C ALA A 720 51.22 -12.25 3.52
N ASN A 721 51.20 -10.94 3.73
CA ASN A 721 52.38 -10.06 3.75
C ASN A 721 53.18 -10.00 2.44
N GLN A 722 52.50 -10.10 1.29
CA GLN A 722 53.10 -10.05 -0.03
C GLN A 722 53.02 -8.65 -0.65
N THR A 723 54.02 -8.29 -1.45
CA THR A 723 54.07 -7.01 -2.20
C THR A 723 54.42 -7.17 -3.67
N GLN A 724 55.04 -8.30 -4.04
CA GLN A 724 55.72 -8.48 -5.32
C GLN A 724 55.36 -9.81 -5.96
N ILE A 725 55.37 -9.80 -7.30
CA ILE A 725 55.37 -11.00 -8.15
C ILE A 725 56.60 -10.96 -9.05
N GLU A 726 57.05 -12.12 -9.51
CA GLU A 726 58.09 -12.29 -10.51
C GLU A 726 57.44 -12.54 -11.88
N ILE A 727 57.64 -11.65 -12.85
CA ILE A 727 57.20 -11.87 -14.23
C ILE A 727 58.12 -12.90 -14.89
N ALA A 728 57.58 -14.10 -15.11
CA ALA A 728 58.31 -15.24 -15.68
C ALA A 728 58.27 -15.27 -17.21
N ASN A 729 57.18 -14.78 -17.82
CA ASN A 729 57.02 -14.74 -19.29
C ASN A 729 56.53 -13.38 -19.78
N ALA A 730 57.46 -12.42 -19.87
CA ALA A 730 57.20 -11.04 -20.29
C ALA A 730 56.70 -10.90 -21.74
N THR A 731 56.91 -11.90 -22.60
CA THR A 731 56.45 -11.86 -24.00
C THR A 731 54.97 -12.24 -24.14
N HIS A 732 54.38 -12.87 -23.13
CA HIS A 732 52.99 -13.28 -23.17
C HIS A 732 52.06 -12.06 -22.97
N PRO A 733 50.94 -11.93 -23.69
CA PRO A 733 50.03 -10.80 -23.54
C PRO A 733 49.51 -10.56 -22.11
N LEU A 734 49.35 -11.63 -21.31
CA LEU A 734 48.96 -11.52 -19.90
C LEU A 734 50.01 -10.85 -18.99
N ALA A 735 51.27 -10.71 -19.45
CA ALA A 735 52.27 -9.92 -18.73
C ALA A 735 52.04 -8.40 -18.89
N ALA A 736 51.06 -7.97 -19.69
CA ALA A 736 50.67 -6.58 -19.89
C ALA A 736 51.81 -5.61 -20.27
N GLY A 737 52.88 -6.13 -20.90
CA GLY A 737 54.06 -5.37 -21.30
C GLY A 737 55.08 -5.11 -20.18
N PHE A 738 54.91 -5.69 -18.99
CA PHE A 738 55.92 -5.63 -17.94
C PHE A 738 57.14 -6.50 -18.29
N PRO A 739 58.37 -6.04 -17.99
CA PRO A 739 59.58 -6.82 -18.23
C PRO A 739 59.67 -8.03 -17.30
N ALA A 740 60.50 -9.01 -17.67
CA ALA A 740 60.80 -10.13 -16.80
C ALA A 740 61.54 -9.64 -15.54
N GLY A 741 61.24 -10.23 -14.39
CA GLY A 741 61.79 -9.80 -13.10
C GLY A 741 60.72 -9.41 -12.07
N PRO A 742 61.14 -8.90 -10.90
CA PRO A 742 60.25 -8.56 -9.80
C PRO A 742 59.43 -7.31 -10.11
N LEU A 743 58.13 -7.38 -9.83
CA LEU A 743 57.15 -6.31 -10.01
C LEU A 743 56.39 -6.09 -8.70
N THR A 744 56.49 -4.88 -8.13
CA THR A 744 55.67 -4.47 -6.99
C THR A 744 54.25 -4.16 -7.45
N ILE A 745 53.29 -4.90 -6.89
CA ILE A 745 51.87 -4.87 -7.26
C ILE A 745 50.95 -4.47 -6.11
N LEU A 746 51.44 -4.54 -4.87
CA LEU A 746 50.68 -4.22 -3.66
C LEU A 746 51.51 -3.31 -2.75
N ASN A 747 50.89 -2.23 -2.27
CA ASN A 747 51.45 -1.33 -1.25
C ASN A 747 50.29 -0.70 -0.45
N PRO A 748 50.11 -1.02 0.85
CA PRO A 748 50.95 -1.86 1.71
C PRO A 748 50.91 -3.36 1.33
N ALA A 749 51.67 -4.20 2.05
CA ALA A 749 51.66 -5.65 1.86
C ALA A 749 50.28 -6.26 2.18
N GLN A 750 49.83 -7.21 1.37
CA GLN A 750 48.51 -7.85 1.48
C GLN A 750 48.61 -9.35 1.19
N SER A 751 47.48 -10.07 1.33
CA SER A 751 47.42 -11.49 1.00
C SER A 751 47.39 -11.71 -0.52
N VAL A 752 48.08 -12.74 -0.98
CA VAL A 752 48.07 -13.18 -2.38
C VAL A 752 47.83 -14.69 -2.42
N SER A 753 46.94 -15.11 -3.30
CA SER A 753 46.67 -16.52 -3.55
C SER A 753 47.51 -17.01 -4.73
N TYR A 754 47.96 -18.26 -4.64
CA TYR A 754 48.70 -18.95 -5.68
C TYR A 754 48.18 -20.38 -5.82
N THR A 755 48.45 -20.98 -6.97
CA THR A 755 48.14 -22.37 -7.23
C THR A 755 49.27 -22.96 -8.07
N ASP A 756 49.58 -24.24 -7.88
CA ASP A 756 50.54 -24.98 -8.69
C ASP A 756 49.79 -25.79 -9.76
N PRO A 757 49.52 -25.21 -10.95
CA PRO A 757 48.89 -25.94 -12.04
C PRO A 757 49.83 -27.00 -12.59
N ASN A 758 49.28 -27.93 -13.37
CA ASN A 758 50.07 -28.96 -14.02
C ASN A 758 51.12 -28.38 -15.00
N ALA A 759 52.07 -29.23 -15.41
CA ALA A 759 53.21 -28.80 -16.23
C ALA A 759 52.84 -28.25 -17.63
N ASN A 760 51.61 -28.43 -18.10
CA ASN A 760 51.13 -27.93 -19.39
C ASN A 760 50.61 -26.49 -19.31
N ALA A 761 50.48 -25.91 -18.11
CA ALA A 761 50.13 -24.51 -17.95
C ALA A 761 51.26 -23.59 -18.45
N ILE A 762 50.90 -22.56 -19.20
CA ILE A 762 51.84 -21.47 -19.50
C ILE A 762 51.87 -20.56 -18.28
N ILE A 763 53.01 -20.48 -17.59
CA ILE A 763 53.20 -19.63 -16.42
C ILE A 763 53.63 -18.23 -16.86
N ILE A 764 52.91 -17.20 -16.41
CA ILE A 764 53.19 -15.79 -16.74
C ILE A 764 53.86 -15.08 -15.59
N ALA A 765 53.36 -15.30 -14.37
CA ALA A 765 53.92 -14.70 -13.17
C ALA A 765 53.88 -15.67 -11.99
N ARG A 766 54.84 -15.50 -11.11
CA ARG A 766 55.04 -16.27 -9.88
C ARG A 766 55.01 -15.34 -8.69
N LEU A 767 54.62 -15.83 -7.52
CA LEU A 767 54.78 -15.07 -6.29
C LEU A 767 56.28 -14.84 -6.03
N ALA A 768 56.69 -13.63 -5.68
CA ALA A 768 58.09 -13.33 -5.35
C ALA A 768 58.39 -13.69 -3.89
N ASP A 769 58.14 -14.95 -3.51
CA ASP A 769 58.34 -15.47 -2.16
C ASP A 769 59.06 -16.83 -2.21
N PRO A 770 60.37 -16.86 -1.93
CA PRO A 770 61.16 -18.09 -1.99
C PRO A 770 60.75 -19.11 -0.93
N THR A 771 60.03 -18.71 0.13
CA THR A 771 59.59 -19.64 1.19
C THR A 771 58.47 -20.56 0.74
N VAL A 772 57.72 -20.17 -0.30
CA VAL A 772 56.69 -20.98 -0.96
C VAL A 772 57.07 -21.37 -2.38
N GLY A 773 58.37 -21.39 -2.69
CA GLY A 773 58.89 -21.92 -3.96
C GLY A 773 58.60 -21.08 -5.20
N ASN A 774 58.22 -19.80 -5.04
CA ASN A 774 57.77 -18.93 -6.13
C ASN A 774 56.65 -19.58 -6.98
N SER A 775 55.59 -20.05 -6.33
CA SER A 775 54.47 -20.69 -7.00
C SER A 775 53.73 -19.75 -7.98
N PRO A 776 53.09 -20.29 -9.04
CA PRO A 776 52.36 -19.50 -10.03
C PRO A 776 51.16 -18.74 -9.46
N VAL A 777 51.01 -17.50 -9.92
CA VAL A 777 49.88 -16.62 -9.56
C VAL A 777 49.12 -16.12 -10.79
N ILE A 778 49.75 -16.15 -11.96
CA ILE A 778 49.11 -15.91 -13.25
C ILE A 778 49.54 -16.99 -14.23
N PHE A 779 48.60 -17.78 -14.71
CA PHE A 779 48.83 -18.87 -15.65
C PHE A 779 47.65 -19.05 -16.61
N VAL A 780 47.89 -19.74 -17.73
CA VAL A 780 46.85 -20.03 -18.71
C VAL A 780 47.00 -21.41 -19.34
N PHE A 781 45.86 -22.07 -19.53
CA PHE A 781 45.70 -23.21 -20.43
C PHE A 781 45.01 -22.73 -21.72
N PRO A 782 45.71 -22.74 -22.87
CA PRO A 782 45.07 -22.58 -24.17
C PRO A 782 44.02 -23.67 -24.42
N LYS A 783 43.03 -23.38 -25.29
CA LYS A 783 42.05 -24.37 -25.73
C LYS A 783 42.72 -25.67 -26.19
N GLY A 784 42.21 -26.81 -25.72
CA GLY A 784 42.68 -28.15 -26.09
C GLY A 784 43.93 -28.63 -25.35
N THR A 785 44.50 -27.82 -24.46
CA THR A 785 45.66 -28.19 -23.62
C THR A 785 45.23 -29.20 -22.56
N ASP A 786 46.08 -30.19 -22.29
CA ASP A 786 45.85 -31.18 -21.24
C ASP A 786 45.92 -30.55 -19.85
N MET A 787 44.82 -30.65 -19.12
CA MET A 787 44.64 -30.23 -17.74
C MET A 787 44.72 -31.46 -16.82
N GLU A 788 44.47 -31.32 -15.53
CA GLU A 788 44.44 -32.48 -14.63
C GLU A 788 43.34 -33.47 -15.07
N PRO A 789 43.59 -34.79 -15.00
CA PRO A 789 42.57 -35.77 -15.31
C PRO A 789 41.43 -35.68 -14.29
N ASP A 790 40.23 -36.09 -14.70
CA ASP A 790 39.10 -36.14 -13.78
C ASP A 790 39.43 -37.10 -12.60
N PRO A 791 39.39 -36.63 -11.35
CA PRO A 791 39.86 -37.41 -10.20
C PRO A 791 38.95 -38.60 -9.86
N THR A 792 37.73 -38.63 -10.40
CA THR A 792 36.75 -39.70 -10.16
C THR A 792 36.90 -40.83 -11.18
N THR A 793 37.18 -40.47 -12.44
CA THR A 793 37.19 -41.41 -13.57
C THR A 793 38.59 -41.70 -14.11
N GLY A 794 39.58 -40.87 -13.78
CA GLY A 794 40.93 -40.89 -14.37
C GLY A 794 40.95 -40.49 -15.85
N ALA A 795 39.83 -39.99 -16.39
CA ALA A 795 39.75 -39.64 -17.80
C ALA A 795 40.59 -38.38 -18.09
N PRO A 796 41.31 -38.34 -19.23
CA PRO A 796 42.05 -37.15 -19.61
C PRO A 796 41.09 -35.98 -19.85
N PHE A 797 41.40 -34.81 -19.29
CA PHE A 797 40.63 -33.60 -19.49
C PHE A 797 41.45 -32.58 -20.30
N LYS A 798 40.81 -32.01 -21.31
CA LYS A 798 41.39 -30.95 -22.15
C LYS A 798 40.59 -29.68 -21.97
N ALA A 799 41.27 -28.55 -21.81
CA ALA A 799 40.65 -27.23 -21.69
C ALA A 799 39.60 -27.01 -22.81
N PRO A 800 38.29 -26.99 -22.51
CA PRO A 800 37.24 -26.83 -23.53
C PRO A 800 37.34 -25.51 -24.29
N GLU A 801 37.80 -24.50 -23.57
CA GLU A 801 38.21 -23.19 -24.08
C GLU A 801 39.31 -22.64 -23.15
N LYS A 802 39.88 -21.46 -23.44
CA LYS A 802 40.94 -20.86 -22.61
C LYS A 802 40.57 -20.82 -21.12
N ARG A 803 41.47 -21.27 -20.23
CA ARG A 803 41.35 -21.19 -18.77
C ARG A 803 42.49 -20.36 -18.21
N VAL A 804 42.19 -19.31 -17.46
CA VAL A 804 43.19 -18.42 -16.86
C VAL A 804 43.00 -18.44 -15.36
N GLY A 805 44.04 -18.83 -14.63
CA GLY A 805 44.15 -18.59 -13.20
C GLY A 805 44.81 -17.23 -12.97
N PHE A 806 44.19 -16.41 -12.14
CA PHE A 806 44.62 -15.03 -11.87
C PHE A 806 44.35 -14.68 -10.41
N PHE A 807 45.18 -13.82 -9.81
CA PHE A 807 44.91 -13.29 -8.48
C PHE A 807 44.62 -11.79 -8.55
N LEU A 808 43.55 -11.35 -7.88
CA LEU A 808 43.32 -9.95 -7.51
C LEU A 808 43.10 -9.90 -6.00
N ASN A 809 43.23 -8.73 -5.39
CA ASN A 809 43.00 -8.59 -3.97
C ASN A 809 41.54 -8.19 -3.67
N ASN A 810 40.99 -8.63 -2.53
CA ASN A 810 39.61 -8.40 -2.11
C ASN A 810 39.36 -7.07 -1.37
N ASP A 811 40.41 -6.36 -0.92
CA ASP A 811 40.24 -5.38 0.16
C ASP A 811 40.39 -3.89 -0.21
N ARG A 812 40.73 -3.49 -1.45
CA ARG A 812 40.79 -2.06 -1.84
C ARG A 812 40.54 -1.83 -3.34
N GLU A 813 39.98 -0.66 -3.67
CA GLU A 813 39.87 -0.13 -5.04
C GLU A 813 41.17 -0.38 -5.82
N LEU A 814 41.07 -1.04 -6.98
CA LEU A 814 42.21 -1.28 -7.87
C LEU A 814 42.82 0.07 -8.28
N PRO A 815 44.08 0.40 -7.92
CA PRO A 815 44.72 1.56 -8.48
C PRO A 815 44.91 1.32 -9.98
N ILE A 816 44.33 2.19 -10.80
CA ILE A 816 44.49 2.18 -12.26
C ILE A 816 45.98 2.38 -12.58
N LEU A 817 46.72 1.29 -12.74
CA LEU A 817 48.07 1.30 -13.30
C LEU A 817 47.95 1.38 -14.83
N CYS A 818 47.60 2.57 -15.32
CA CYS A 818 47.80 2.93 -16.71
C CYS A 818 49.21 3.55 -16.85
N PRO A 819 50.03 3.16 -17.84
CA PRO A 819 51.25 3.91 -18.12
C PRO A 819 50.84 5.30 -18.60
N ARG A 820 51.09 6.33 -17.77
CA ARG A 820 51.05 7.72 -18.22
C ARG A 820 52.12 7.90 -19.30
N ASN A 821 51.72 7.88 -20.57
CA ASN A 821 52.49 8.52 -21.61
C ASN A 821 52.50 10.03 -21.34
N ARG A 822 53.64 10.53 -20.85
CA ARG A 822 53.97 11.96 -20.89
C ARG A 822 54.48 12.33 -22.29
N SER A 823 54.12 13.54 -22.70
CA SER A 823 54.41 14.28 -23.95
C SER A 823 53.44 13.97 -25.10
N SER A 824 52.77 14.94 -25.74
CA SER A 824 53.22 16.31 -26.05
C SER A 824 52.07 17.33 -26.22
N THR A 825 52.35 18.56 -25.75
CA THR A 825 52.01 19.90 -26.30
C THR A 825 50.57 20.39 -26.54
N ARG A 826 50.22 21.45 -25.78
CA ARG A 826 49.59 22.73 -26.20
C ARG A 826 48.94 22.77 -27.61
N ARG A 827 47.61 22.82 -27.68
CA ARG A 827 46.74 24.01 -27.83
C ARG A 827 45.30 23.55 -27.87
#